data_AF-A0A7C8CWQ5-F1
#
_entry.id   AF-A0A7C8CWQ5-F1
#
_cell.length_a   1.000
_cell.length_b   1.000
_cell.length_c   1.000
_cell.angle_alpha   90.00
_cell.angle_beta   90.00
_cell.angle_gamma   90.00
#
_symmetry.space_group_name_H-M   'P 1'
#
loop_
_entity.id
_entity.type
_entity.pdbx_description
1 polymer ?
#
loop_
_entity_poly.entity_id
_entity_poly.type
_entity_poly.pdbx_seq_one_letter_code
_entity_poly.pdbx_strand_id
1 'polypeptide(L)'
;MQTLSILAALWLVVGAQDSADSVHHHLVVDLEPSAHSLEVIDTIRLGPELQSAGTEFTLSSALAIRSSTPAVLRLGESDGLARYALSQPAVEGQLRLEYGGSFDYGLSDKAEEYTRGFRESRGVVSPEGVYLHGGSAWVPSFGDGLLSFECEVSAPADWHVISQGGGNSKVSEYTARWNSGGTLEQVYLVGGPLVRFEDRAGDVEALVYLHEDDAALAYKYLEATAQYLEMYRGLIGPYPYEKFAMVENFWETGYGMPSFCLLGPQVVRFPFILHSSYPHEILHNWWGNSVFVDYESGNWCEGLTAYMADHLISEQRGKGAEYRRTALQKYRDFVKQGRDFPLSEFRSRHSASTEAVGYGKSLMTFHMLRRRLGDEQFIAGAQRFFSDNKGRRASFDDFRLALEAVSGDDLAAFFEQWVEGLGAPFLVLSEVELETTDGGFALNFSIAQTQAEEPFDLAVPVRVTTVEGLLEVEVPVAGRLSECRVVCKAQPTGIEIDPLFDLFRVLEYTETPPSIGQIFGEERVLCVLPADASDAGALYRNLANEWQSAEHKIEFALDSELKQLPADRSIWIMGRENRFAPALFDSLQSASLNGEGLNLAGAAVPAENYSAVVIARHPMSVERALGFLSLEPTEALAGMARKLPHYGKYSYLAFEGNEPTNRVKGQWGAEGSPLVRRLSEEPLVPAGDSRVALAETPPVFSAGRLKGHVDWLASAEREGRGLGSAGLNASAHYIAKAFAEAGLEPGGDNHSWYQNFIVAAGPEGQPVAAKNVIGILRGKRADWQQQSIVLGAHYDHLGRGWPEPRVGEEGQIHPGADDNASGVSIVIELARQIVAAGGGSRTLVVVAFSAEECGLLGSRHYVSSPRFPLSGLRGMINLDTVGRLGEGKIKVHATSSADEWQHIFRGAGFVTGLDNLIVPDMIAGSDQESFIEAGVPAVQIFTGANLDYHRSSDTADKIVASDLVKVASFVREGVVYMLEREEPLTVRLAGAQATPAGARGSGRRVSFGSVPDFGFEGPGMRFDGILPDSPADRAGLRTGDILIRIDDTEIAGLREFSGVLKSLEAGQTVTATVLREGEEVQAEVTLVAR
;
A
#
# COMPACT_ATOMS: atom_id res chain seq x y z
N MET A 1 -2.72 -46.04 40.71
CA MET A 1 -3.94 -46.82 40.98
C MET A 1 -5.12 -45.86 41.03
N GLN A 2 -6.02 -45.97 40.04
CA GLN A 2 -7.43 -45.55 40.00
C GLN A 2 -7.84 -44.27 40.74
N THR A 3 -8.07 -43.19 39.98
CA THR A 3 -9.33 -42.40 39.90
C THR A 3 -9.04 -41.04 39.24
N LEU A 4 -9.28 -40.93 37.93
CA LEU A 4 -9.49 -39.67 37.18
C LEU A 4 -9.89 -40.05 35.75
N SER A 5 -11.13 -40.53 35.61
CA SER A 5 -11.74 -40.89 34.32
C SER A 5 -13.24 -40.63 34.43
N ILE A 6 -13.64 -39.37 34.55
CA ILE A 6 -14.98 -38.78 34.24
C ILE A 6 -14.75 -37.26 34.19
N LEU A 7 -14.25 -36.75 33.05
CA LEU A 7 -14.33 -35.32 32.61
C LEU A 7 -13.65 -35.13 31.24
N ALA A 8 -13.74 -36.11 30.35
CA ALA A 8 -13.16 -36.06 29.00
C ALA A 8 -14.15 -36.55 27.91
N ALA A 9 -15.46 -36.51 28.19
CA ALA A 9 -16.51 -37.03 27.29
C ALA A 9 -17.59 -35.98 26.97
N LEU A 10 -17.22 -34.70 26.92
CA LEU A 10 -18.15 -33.61 26.56
C LEU A 10 -17.50 -32.50 25.70
N TRP A 11 -16.46 -32.87 24.94
CA TRP A 11 -15.80 -32.02 23.92
C TRP A 11 -15.60 -32.82 22.61
N LEU A 12 -16.60 -33.60 22.24
CA LEU A 12 -16.67 -34.28 20.95
C LEU A 12 -18.08 -34.06 20.40
N VAL A 13 -18.11 -33.52 19.17
CA VAL A 13 -19.30 -33.22 18.35
C VAL A 13 -20.03 -31.92 18.71
N VAL A 14 -19.41 -30.79 18.39
CA VAL A 14 -20.11 -29.77 17.58
C VAL A 14 -19.51 -29.86 16.17
N GLY A 15 -19.70 -31.03 15.56
CA GLY A 15 -19.54 -31.14 14.11
C GLY A 15 -20.70 -30.37 13.48
N ALA A 16 -20.38 -29.63 12.42
CA ALA A 16 -21.34 -28.93 11.60
C ALA A 16 -22.62 -29.77 11.44
N GLN A 17 -23.78 -29.18 11.76
CA GLN A 17 -25.01 -29.65 11.17
C GLN A 17 -24.87 -29.38 9.66
N ASP A 18 -24.25 -30.31 8.93
CA ASP A 18 -24.51 -30.46 7.51
C ASP A 18 -26.02 -30.48 7.38
N SER A 19 -26.59 -29.54 6.63
CA SER A 19 -28.02 -29.58 6.36
C SER A 19 -28.30 -30.96 5.76
N ALA A 20 -29.27 -31.66 6.33
CA ALA A 20 -29.64 -33.01 5.93
C ALA A 20 -30.08 -33.10 4.44
N ASP A 21 -30.13 -31.97 3.75
CA ASP A 21 -30.61 -31.76 2.39
C ASP A 21 -29.49 -31.50 1.36
N SER A 22 -28.22 -31.45 1.75
CA SER A 22 -27.10 -31.11 0.85
C SER A 22 -26.49 -32.30 0.09
N VAL A 23 -25.94 -32.03 -1.10
CA VAL A 23 -25.19 -33.01 -1.92
C VAL A 23 -23.75 -33.08 -1.42
N HIS A 24 -23.22 -34.30 -1.25
CA HIS A 24 -21.82 -34.51 -0.90
C HIS A 24 -21.13 -35.43 -1.90
N HIS A 25 -20.00 -35.00 -2.46
CA HIS A 25 -19.21 -35.77 -3.43
C HIS A 25 -17.99 -36.39 -2.76
N HIS A 26 -17.74 -37.67 -3.00
CA HIS A 26 -16.45 -38.31 -2.69
C HIS A 26 -15.77 -38.70 -4.01
N LEU A 27 -14.83 -37.84 -4.41
CA LEU A 27 -14.17 -37.84 -5.71
C LEU A 27 -12.83 -38.58 -5.62
N VAL A 28 -12.62 -39.53 -6.53
CA VAL A 28 -11.30 -40.10 -6.83
C VAL A 28 -10.98 -39.79 -8.28
N VAL A 29 -9.98 -38.93 -8.49
CA VAL A 29 -9.61 -38.36 -9.78
C VAL A 29 -8.26 -38.89 -10.22
N ASP A 30 -8.14 -39.31 -11.47
CA ASP A 30 -6.89 -39.64 -12.12
C ASP A 30 -6.66 -38.67 -13.29
N LEU A 31 -5.59 -37.88 -13.20
CA LEU A 31 -5.25 -36.87 -14.21
C LEU A 31 -4.20 -37.44 -15.18
N GLU A 32 -4.46 -37.29 -16.48
CA GLU A 32 -3.49 -37.58 -17.54
C GLU A 32 -3.26 -36.31 -18.39
N PRO A 33 -2.36 -35.41 -17.94
CA PRO A 33 -2.11 -34.13 -18.60
C PRO A 33 -1.64 -34.26 -20.05
N SER A 34 -0.88 -35.30 -20.37
CA SER A 34 -0.34 -35.51 -21.72
C SER A 34 -1.42 -35.91 -22.75
N ALA A 35 -2.54 -36.47 -22.28
CA ALA A 35 -3.71 -36.80 -23.10
C ALA A 35 -4.84 -35.77 -22.96
N HIS A 36 -4.60 -34.67 -22.24
CA HIS A 36 -5.59 -33.65 -21.92
C HIS A 36 -6.87 -34.23 -21.29
N SER A 37 -6.75 -35.26 -20.46
CA SER A 37 -7.90 -36.04 -19.99
C SER A 37 -7.88 -36.30 -18.49
N LEU A 38 -9.07 -36.59 -17.95
CA LEU A 38 -9.23 -37.09 -16.59
C LEU A 38 -10.23 -38.24 -16.52
N GLU A 39 -10.07 -39.07 -15.51
CA GLU A 39 -11.01 -40.10 -15.10
C GLU A 39 -11.46 -39.84 -13.66
N VAL A 40 -12.75 -40.03 -13.37
CA VAL A 40 -13.35 -39.77 -12.06
C VAL A 40 -14.22 -40.94 -11.63
N ILE A 41 -14.04 -41.34 -10.39
CA ILE A 41 -14.99 -42.14 -9.63
C ILE A 41 -15.62 -41.20 -8.60
N ASP A 42 -16.92 -40.95 -8.72
CA ASP A 42 -17.66 -40.09 -7.81
C ASP A 42 -18.69 -40.91 -7.03
N THR A 43 -18.58 -40.89 -5.71
CA THR A 43 -19.62 -41.44 -4.82
C THR A 43 -20.38 -40.29 -4.18
N ILE A 44 -21.59 -40.08 -4.65
CA ILE A 44 -22.43 -38.92 -4.33
C ILE A 44 -23.45 -39.34 -3.29
N ARG A 45 -23.48 -38.63 -2.16
CA ARG A 45 -24.58 -38.70 -1.19
C ARG A 45 -25.59 -37.61 -1.53
N LEU A 46 -26.85 -38.02 -1.73
CA LEU A 46 -27.96 -37.16 -2.11
C LEU A 46 -28.86 -36.89 -0.91
N GLY A 47 -29.25 -35.63 -0.71
CA GLY A 47 -30.29 -35.24 0.24
C GLY A 47 -31.64 -35.91 -0.08
N PRO A 48 -32.54 -36.09 0.90
CA PRO A 48 -33.78 -36.85 0.75
C PRO A 48 -34.62 -36.50 -0.48
N GLU A 49 -34.69 -35.23 -0.85
CA GLU A 49 -35.47 -34.74 -2.00
C GLU A 49 -34.88 -35.15 -3.35
N LEU A 50 -33.57 -35.39 -3.40
CA LEU A 50 -32.84 -35.75 -4.62
C LEU A 50 -32.76 -37.26 -4.85
N GLN A 51 -33.25 -38.09 -3.92
CA GLN A 51 -33.11 -39.56 -4.01
C GLN A 51 -34.14 -40.23 -4.93
N SER A 52 -35.11 -39.49 -5.46
CA SER A 52 -36.22 -40.06 -6.24
C SER A 52 -35.82 -40.48 -7.66
N ALA A 53 -36.55 -41.44 -8.25
CA ALA A 53 -36.42 -41.72 -9.68
C ALA A 53 -36.89 -40.50 -10.48
N GLY A 54 -36.13 -40.13 -11.52
CA GLY A 54 -36.37 -38.93 -12.31
C GLY A 54 -35.62 -37.68 -11.84
N THR A 55 -34.94 -37.70 -10.68
CA THR A 55 -34.04 -36.61 -10.28
C THR A 55 -33.01 -36.36 -11.37
N GLU A 56 -32.91 -35.12 -11.82
CA GLU A 56 -31.99 -34.72 -12.88
C GLU A 56 -30.67 -34.17 -12.35
N PHE A 57 -29.61 -34.34 -13.12
CA PHE A 57 -28.33 -33.67 -12.93
C PHE A 57 -27.66 -33.36 -14.26
N THR A 58 -26.72 -32.42 -14.25
CA THR A 58 -25.91 -32.04 -15.41
C THR A 58 -24.45 -32.45 -15.23
N LEU A 59 -23.79 -32.76 -16.35
CA LEU A 59 -22.36 -32.99 -16.44
C LEU A 59 -21.87 -32.45 -17.79
N SER A 60 -20.61 -32.04 -17.88
CA SER A 60 -20.00 -31.67 -19.15
C SER A 60 -20.21 -32.75 -20.22
N SER A 61 -20.62 -32.34 -21.41
CA SER A 61 -20.71 -33.21 -22.59
C SER A 61 -19.37 -33.82 -23.01
N ALA A 62 -18.26 -33.23 -22.57
CA ALA A 62 -16.91 -33.77 -22.75
C ALA A 62 -16.63 -35.02 -21.90
N LEU A 63 -17.46 -35.27 -20.87
CA LEU A 63 -17.33 -36.40 -19.96
C LEU A 63 -18.40 -37.46 -20.26
N ALA A 64 -17.95 -38.70 -20.50
CA ALA A 64 -18.83 -39.82 -20.73
C ALA A 64 -18.97 -40.68 -19.46
N ILE A 65 -20.20 -40.90 -18.99
CA ILE A 65 -20.49 -41.85 -17.91
C ILE A 65 -20.32 -43.28 -18.45
N ARG A 66 -19.34 -43.99 -17.91
CA ARG A 66 -18.99 -45.38 -18.25
C ARG A 66 -19.80 -46.38 -17.43
N SER A 67 -20.03 -46.07 -16.15
CA SER A 67 -20.86 -46.88 -15.26
C SER A 67 -21.59 -46.00 -14.24
N SER A 68 -22.76 -46.46 -13.79
CA SER A 68 -23.57 -45.78 -12.77
C SER A 68 -24.31 -46.77 -11.88
N THR A 69 -24.47 -46.44 -10.60
CA THR A 69 -25.26 -47.21 -9.63
C THR A 69 -25.95 -46.25 -8.66
N PRO A 70 -27.30 -46.13 -8.67
CA PRO A 70 -28.24 -46.76 -9.60
C PRO A 70 -28.06 -46.28 -11.05
N ALA A 71 -28.68 -46.97 -12.01
CA ALA A 71 -28.57 -46.62 -13.43
C ALA A 71 -29.14 -45.22 -13.73
N VAL A 72 -28.53 -44.48 -14.66
CA VAL A 72 -28.98 -43.16 -15.11
C VAL A 72 -29.34 -43.17 -16.61
N LEU A 73 -30.30 -42.34 -17.00
CA LEU A 73 -30.70 -42.11 -18.40
C LEU A 73 -30.16 -40.77 -18.87
N ARG A 74 -29.49 -40.72 -20.02
CA ARG A 74 -29.14 -39.46 -20.69
C ARG A 74 -30.38 -38.89 -21.38
N LEU A 75 -30.78 -37.68 -20.99
CA LEU A 75 -31.99 -37.02 -21.49
C LEU A 75 -31.73 -36.15 -22.73
N GLY A 76 -30.53 -35.62 -22.86
CA GLY A 76 -30.15 -34.73 -23.96
C GLY A 76 -28.88 -33.94 -23.66
N GLU A 77 -28.60 -32.96 -24.50
CA GLU A 77 -27.45 -32.05 -24.37
C GLU A 77 -27.83 -30.65 -24.86
N SER A 78 -27.38 -29.62 -24.14
CA SER A 78 -27.50 -28.21 -24.54
C SER A 78 -26.26 -27.45 -24.08
N ASP A 79 -25.74 -26.56 -24.93
CA ASP A 79 -24.63 -25.63 -24.60
C ASP A 79 -23.36 -26.30 -24.03
N GLY A 80 -23.13 -27.55 -24.39
CA GLY A 80 -21.99 -28.35 -23.91
C GLY A 80 -22.22 -29.05 -22.57
N LEU A 81 -23.45 -29.04 -22.04
CA LEU A 81 -23.86 -29.80 -20.85
C LEU A 81 -24.78 -30.96 -21.24
N ALA A 82 -24.44 -32.18 -20.83
CA ALA A 82 -25.28 -33.35 -20.93
C ALA A 82 -26.20 -33.45 -19.69
N ARG A 83 -27.50 -33.66 -19.93
CA ARG A 83 -28.52 -33.86 -18.88
C ARG A 83 -28.76 -35.34 -18.66
N TYR A 84 -28.82 -35.75 -17.39
CA TYR A 84 -29.09 -37.11 -16.97
C TYR A 84 -30.22 -37.15 -15.94
N ALA A 85 -30.91 -38.28 -15.85
CA ALA A 85 -31.88 -38.55 -14.78
C ALA A 85 -31.64 -39.90 -14.14
N LEU A 86 -31.88 -40.00 -12.83
CA LEU A 86 -31.92 -41.27 -12.11
C LEU A 86 -33.01 -42.18 -12.68
N SER A 87 -32.64 -43.37 -13.16
CA SER A 87 -33.62 -44.36 -13.67
C SER A 87 -34.40 -45.02 -12.54
N GLN A 88 -33.79 -45.08 -11.35
CA GLN A 88 -34.31 -45.69 -10.13
C GLN A 88 -33.92 -44.84 -8.94
N PRO A 89 -34.65 -44.91 -7.80
CA PRO A 89 -34.28 -44.18 -6.61
C PRO A 89 -32.87 -44.54 -6.10
N ALA A 90 -32.19 -43.58 -5.50
CA ALA A 90 -30.88 -43.80 -4.88
C ALA A 90 -31.00 -44.77 -3.70
N VAL A 91 -30.22 -45.85 -3.73
CA VAL A 91 -30.19 -46.84 -2.65
C VAL A 91 -29.32 -46.29 -1.52
N GLU A 92 -29.84 -46.25 -0.30
CA GLU A 92 -29.18 -45.61 0.87
C GLU A 92 -28.80 -44.14 0.61
N GLY A 93 -29.50 -43.47 -0.32
CA GLY A 93 -29.23 -42.09 -0.71
C GLY A 93 -27.94 -41.89 -1.50
N GLN A 94 -27.37 -42.96 -2.09
CA GLN A 94 -26.10 -42.87 -2.83
C GLN A 94 -26.28 -43.05 -4.34
N LEU A 95 -25.51 -42.26 -5.10
CA LEU A 95 -25.27 -42.43 -6.53
C LEU A 95 -23.76 -42.54 -6.76
N ARG A 96 -23.31 -43.66 -7.31
CA ARG A 96 -21.92 -43.84 -7.74
C ARG A 96 -21.82 -43.74 -9.25
N LEU A 97 -20.91 -42.89 -9.74
CA LEU A 97 -20.63 -42.69 -11.15
C LEU A 97 -19.15 -42.95 -11.45
N GLU A 98 -18.87 -43.55 -12.61
CA GLU A 98 -17.54 -43.58 -13.21
C GLU A 98 -17.61 -42.89 -14.55
N TYR A 99 -16.84 -41.82 -14.74
CA TYR A 99 -16.86 -41.01 -15.94
C TYR A 99 -15.49 -40.44 -16.26
N GLY A 100 -15.27 -40.08 -17.53
CA GLY A 100 -14.01 -39.52 -17.97
C GLY A 100 -14.09 -38.94 -19.37
N GLY A 101 -13.06 -38.19 -19.75
CA GLY A 101 -13.01 -37.47 -21.01
C GLY A 101 -11.91 -36.41 -21.05
N SER A 102 -11.91 -35.59 -22.10
CA SER A 102 -10.86 -34.61 -22.36
C SER A 102 -11.31 -33.17 -22.09
N PHE A 103 -10.44 -32.39 -21.44
CA PHE A 103 -10.59 -30.95 -21.20
C PHE A 103 -9.39 -30.21 -21.81
N ASP A 104 -9.57 -29.73 -23.03
CA ASP A 104 -8.60 -28.89 -23.74
C ASP A 104 -9.28 -27.63 -24.26
N TYR A 105 -10.03 -26.96 -23.37
CA TYR A 105 -10.65 -25.69 -23.72
C TYR A 105 -9.59 -24.61 -23.59
N GLY A 106 -9.04 -24.17 -24.72
CA GLY A 106 -8.12 -23.03 -24.75
C GLY A 106 -8.74 -21.76 -24.12
N LEU A 107 -7.89 -20.75 -23.92
CA LEU A 107 -8.31 -19.47 -23.36
C LEU A 107 -9.27 -18.72 -24.31
N SER A 108 -10.24 -18.00 -23.72
CA SER A 108 -11.24 -17.20 -24.43
C SER A 108 -10.61 -16.09 -25.28
N ASP A 109 -11.42 -15.50 -26.18
CA ASP A 109 -10.96 -14.50 -27.14
C ASP A 109 -10.47 -13.21 -26.46
N LYS A 110 -9.46 -12.56 -27.04
CA LYS A 110 -8.85 -11.31 -26.53
C LYS A 110 -9.84 -10.15 -26.35
N ALA A 111 -10.98 -10.17 -27.05
CA ALA A 111 -12.01 -9.14 -26.89
C ALA A 111 -12.70 -9.22 -25.52
N GLU A 112 -12.86 -10.44 -24.95
CA GLU A 112 -13.44 -10.62 -23.62
C GLU A 112 -12.47 -10.23 -22.49
N GLU A 113 -11.16 -10.39 -22.73
CA GLU A 113 -10.08 -9.90 -21.85
C GLU A 113 -10.14 -8.38 -21.68
N TYR A 114 -10.48 -7.64 -22.73
CA TYR A 114 -10.64 -6.18 -22.65
C TYR A 114 -11.84 -5.76 -21.79
N THR A 115 -12.90 -6.56 -21.75
CA THR A 115 -14.12 -6.30 -20.98
C THR A 115 -14.01 -6.75 -19.52
N ARG A 116 -13.31 -7.87 -19.26
CA ARG A 116 -13.22 -8.52 -17.94
C ARG A 116 -11.87 -8.34 -17.23
N GLY A 117 -10.83 -7.93 -17.95
CA GLY A 117 -9.47 -7.75 -17.45
C GLY A 117 -8.54 -8.97 -17.61
N PHE A 118 -9.09 -10.18 -17.83
CA PHE A 118 -8.32 -11.42 -18.00
C PHE A 118 -8.99 -12.37 -19.01
N ARG A 119 -8.21 -13.33 -19.55
CA ARG A 119 -8.75 -14.43 -20.37
C ARG A 119 -9.21 -15.57 -19.45
N GLU A 120 -10.32 -16.21 -19.80
CA GLU A 120 -10.88 -17.33 -19.05
C GLU A 120 -10.81 -18.63 -19.85
N SER A 121 -10.94 -19.78 -19.18
CA SER A 121 -11.16 -21.06 -19.84
C SER A 121 -12.39 -21.76 -19.24
N ARG A 122 -13.08 -22.54 -20.08
CA ARG A 122 -14.10 -23.49 -19.62
C ARG A 122 -13.50 -24.67 -18.85
N GLY A 123 -12.22 -24.96 -19.02
CA GLY A 123 -11.48 -25.99 -18.28
C GLY A 123 -10.29 -26.51 -19.08
N VAL A 124 -9.14 -26.65 -18.42
CA VAL A 124 -7.89 -27.12 -19.04
C VAL A 124 -7.32 -28.26 -18.21
N VAL A 125 -6.90 -29.32 -18.89
CA VAL A 125 -5.96 -30.32 -18.41
C VAL A 125 -4.87 -30.39 -19.48
N SER A 126 -3.66 -29.96 -19.17
CA SER A 126 -2.54 -29.97 -20.12
C SER A 126 -1.20 -30.11 -19.39
N PRO A 127 -0.08 -30.39 -20.08
CA PRO A 127 1.23 -30.49 -19.43
C PRO A 127 1.66 -29.23 -18.65
N GLU A 128 1.12 -28.06 -19.00
CA GLU A 128 1.36 -26.79 -18.30
C GLU A 128 0.61 -26.69 -16.97
N GLY A 129 -0.53 -27.36 -16.84
CA GLY A 129 -1.32 -27.38 -15.61
C GLY A 129 -2.76 -27.86 -15.78
N VAL A 130 -3.49 -27.89 -14.66
CA VAL A 130 -4.92 -28.15 -14.59
C VAL A 130 -5.67 -26.93 -14.06
N TYR A 131 -6.81 -26.64 -14.65
CA TYR A 131 -7.77 -25.66 -14.17
C TYR A 131 -9.18 -26.15 -14.49
N LEU A 132 -9.91 -26.56 -13.45
CA LEU A 132 -11.32 -26.95 -13.51
C LEU A 132 -12.10 -26.18 -12.44
N HIS A 133 -13.29 -25.72 -12.79
CA HIS A 133 -14.20 -24.95 -11.91
C HIS A 133 -15.65 -25.38 -12.14
N GLY A 134 -16.61 -24.77 -11.43
CA GLY A 134 -18.03 -25.11 -11.56
C GLY A 134 -18.56 -24.97 -12.99
N GLY A 135 -18.13 -23.94 -13.72
CA GLY A 135 -18.50 -23.74 -15.12
C GLY A 135 -17.90 -24.76 -16.09
N SER A 136 -16.89 -25.53 -15.67
CA SER A 136 -16.42 -26.71 -16.41
C SER A 136 -17.43 -27.85 -16.39
N ALA A 137 -18.37 -27.84 -15.42
CA ALA A 137 -19.29 -28.94 -15.13
C ALA A 137 -18.58 -30.30 -15.08
N TRP A 138 -17.37 -30.33 -14.51
CA TRP A 138 -16.54 -31.53 -14.41
C TRP A 138 -17.00 -32.45 -13.28
N VAL A 139 -17.77 -31.92 -12.32
CA VAL A 139 -18.48 -32.64 -11.27
C VAL A 139 -19.99 -32.55 -11.53
N PRO A 140 -20.78 -33.63 -11.33
CA PRO A 140 -22.23 -33.62 -11.48
C PRO A 140 -22.92 -32.54 -10.64
N SER A 141 -23.80 -31.73 -11.25
CA SER A 141 -24.59 -30.70 -10.56
C SER A 141 -26.07 -31.06 -10.50
N PHE A 142 -26.67 -30.93 -9.31
CA PHE A 142 -28.09 -31.20 -9.03
C PHE A 142 -28.88 -29.89 -8.87
N GLY A 143 -28.65 -28.93 -9.78
CA GLY A 143 -29.22 -27.58 -9.71
C GLY A 143 -28.34 -26.60 -8.95
N ASP A 144 -28.93 -25.55 -8.40
CA ASP A 144 -28.21 -24.42 -7.80
C ASP A 144 -27.97 -24.58 -6.29
N GLY A 145 -28.09 -25.81 -5.77
CA GLY A 145 -27.84 -26.11 -4.36
C GLY A 145 -26.36 -26.07 -3.99
N LEU A 146 -26.06 -25.77 -2.72
CA LEU A 146 -24.70 -25.89 -2.19
C LEU A 146 -24.29 -27.36 -2.08
N LEU A 147 -23.00 -27.62 -2.22
CA LEU A 147 -22.40 -28.95 -2.14
C LEU A 147 -21.24 -28.99 -1.15
N SER A 148 -20.84 -30.18 -0.74
CA SER A 148 -19.56 -30.43 -0.06
C SER A 148 -18.81 -31.56 -0.77
N PHE A 149 -17.50 -31.67 -0.55
CA PHE A 149 -16.72 -32.73 -1.18
C PHE A 149 -15.51 -33.18 -0.37
N GLU A 150 -15.15 -34.44 -0.59
CA GLU A 150 -13.81 -34.98 -0.37
C GLU A 150 -13.22 -35.38 -1.73
N CYS A 151 -11.94 -35.09 -1.96
CA CYS A 151 -11.29 -35.32 -3.23
C CYS A 151 -9.90 -35.92 -3.05
N GLU A 152 -9.65 -37.07 -3.66
CA GLU A 152 -8.34 -37.68 -3.81
C GLU A 152 -7.94 -37.63 -5.29
N VAL A 153 -6.75 -37.11 -5.58
CA VAL A 153 -6.28 -36.86 -6.94
C VAL A 153 -4.95 -37.55 -7.14
N SER A 154 -4.85 -38.42 -8.14
CA SER A 154 -3.60 -38.96 -8.65
C SER A 154 -3.10 -38.06 -9.79
N ALA A 155 -1.83 -37.65 -9.72
CA ALA A 155 -1.23 -36.71 -10.67
C ALA A 155 0.26 -37.07 -10.94
N PRO A 156 0.91 -36.45 -11.96
CA PRO A 156 2.32 -36.69 -12.22
C PRO A 156 3.25 -36.40 -11.04
N ALA A 157 4.46 -36.95 -11.13
CA ALA A 157 5.41 -37.06 -10.03
C ALA A 157 6.00 -35.76 -9.48
N ASP A 158 5.84 -34.66 -10.21
CA ASP A 158 6.36 -33.33 -9.96
C ASP A 158 5.24 -32.29 -9.82
N TRP A 159 3.99 -32.74 -9.75
CA TRP A 159 2.82 -31.87 -9.70
C TRP A 159 2.35 -31.61 -8.26
N HIS A 160 1.96 -30.36 -8.02
CA HIS A 160 1.04 -30.04 -6.94
C HIS A 160 -0.34 -29.76 -7.54
N VAL A 161 -1.34 -30.45 -7.00
CA VAL A 161 -2.76 -30.20 -7.29
C VAL A 161 -3.44 -29.66 -6.03
N ILE A 162 -4.18 -28.57 -6.19
CA ILE A 162 -4.80 -27.76 -5.15
C ILE A 162 -6.32 -27.73 -5.36
N SER A 163 -7.06 -27.83 -4.26
CA SER A 163 -8.51 -27.62 -4.21
C SER A 163 -8.88 -26.83 -2.94
N GLN A 164 -10.17 -26.64 -2.74
CA GLN A 164 -10.75 -25.83 -1.67
C GLN A 164 -10.70 -26.57 -0.32
N GLY A 165 -10.77 -25.80 0.77
CA GLY A 165 -10.83 -26.29 2.14
C GLY A 165 -9.48 -26.80 2.66
N GLY A 166 -9.53 -27.82 3.52
CA GLY A 166 -8.37 -28.41 4.19
C GLY A 166 -7.78 -29.60 3.41
N GLY A 167 -6.52 -29.93 3.68
CA GLY A 167 -5.85 -31.05 3.02
C GLY A 167 -4.39 -30.79 2.69
N ASN A 168 -3.80 -31.61 1.82
CA ASN A 168 -2.43 -31.43 1.37
C ASN A 168 -2.19 -31.98 -0.04
N SER A 169 -1.12 -31.49 -0.66
CA SER A 169 -0.62 -31.95 -1.94
C SER A 169 0.80 -32.45 -1.78
N LYS A 170 0.99 -33.77 -1.75
CA LYS A 170 2.30 -34.39 -1.50
C LYS A 170 2.84 -35.06 -2.76
N VAL A 171 3.82 -34.41 -3.35
CA VAL A 171 4.56 -34.87 -4.53
C VAL A 171 5.13 -36.29 -4.33
N SER A 172 5.67 -36.59 -3.15
CA SER A 172 6.26 -37.92 -2.85
C SER A 172 5.29 -39.08 -2.91
N GLU A 173 4.00 -38.82 -2.71
CA GLU A 173 2.95 -39.83 -2.70
C GLU A 173 2.20 -39.89 -4.05
N TYR A 174 2.50 -38.98 -4.99
CA TYR A 174 1.78 -38.80 -6.26
C TYR A 174 0.27 -38.55 -6.09
N THR A 175 -0.12 -38.14 -4.89
CA THR A 175 -1.52 -37.97 -4.50
C THR A 175 -1.74 -36.65 -3.77
N ALA A 176 -2.79 -35.93 -4.15
CA ALA A 176 -3.33 -34.80 -3.39
C ALA A 176 -4.66 -35.19 -2.75
N ARG A 177 -4.92 -34.68 -1.54
CA ARG A 177 -6.14 -34.97 -0.78
C ARG A 177 -6.72 -33.68 -0.23
N TRP A 178 -7.99 -33.44 -0.51
CA TRP A 178 -8.69 -32.21 -0.17
C TRP A 178 -10.08 -32.51 0.40
N ASN A 179 -10.54 -31.69 1.33
CA ASN A 179 -11.88 -31.70 1.90
C ASN A 179 -12.37 -30.26 1.93
N SER A 180 -13.59 -30.01 1.43
CA SER A 180 -14.21 -28.69 1.39
C SER A 180 -14.27 -27.99 2.76
N GLY A 181 -14.34 -28.75 3.86
CA GLY A 181 -14.43 -28.21 5.23
C GLY A 181 -15.79 -27.58 5.56
N GLY A 182 -16.75 -27.67 4.64
CA GLY A 182 -18.09 -27.09 4.71
C GLY A 182 -18.80 -27.12 3.36
N THR A 183 -19.93 -26.41 3.27
CA THR A 183 -20.68 -26.21 2.03
C THR A 183 -20.05 -25.13 1.15
N LEU A 184 -20.08 -25.34 -0.17
CA LEU A 184 -19.51 -24.51 -1.22
C LEU A 184 -20.47 -24.46 -2.43
N GLU A 185 -20.29 -23.48 -3.32
CA GLU A 185 -21.10 -23.38 -4.56
C GLU A 185 -20.59 -24.25 -5.70
N GLN A 186 -19.31 -24.59 -5.69
CA GLN A 186 -18.64 -25.29 -6.80
C GLN A 186 -17.34 -25.95 -6.34
N VAL A 187 -16.86 -26.91 -7.14
CA VAL A 187 -15.59 -27.63 -6.92
C VAL A 187 -14.52 -27.11 -7.88
N TYR A 188 -13.42 -26.61 -7.32
CA TYR A 188 -12.22 -26.23 -8.08
C TYR A 188 -11.16 -27.33 -8.03
N LEU A 189 -10.45 -27.52 -9.14
CA LEU A 189 -9.22 -28.31 -9.20
C LEU A 189 -8.18 -27.57 -10.03
N VAL A 190 -7.10 -27.13 -9.39
CA VAL A 190 -6.07 -26.31 -10.02
C VAL A 190 -4.68 -26.87 -9.70
N GLY A 191 -3.68 -26.61 -10.53
CA GLY A 191 -2.32 -27.04 -10.22
C GLY A 191 -1.47 -27.30 -11.45
N GLY A 192 -0.32 -27.92 -11.23
CA GLY A 192 0.67 -28.16 -12.27
C GLY A 192 2.05 -28.44 -11.69
N PRO A 193 3.11 -28.35 -12.51
CA PRO A 193 4.50 -28.41 -12.05
C PRO A 193 4.81 -27.15 -11.24
N LEU A 194 4.82 -27.29 -9.92
CA LEU A 194 4.90 -26.19 -8.96
C LEU A 194 5.88 -26.55 -7.82
N VAL A 195 6.36 -25.53 -7.13
CA VAL A 195 7.17 -25.58 -5.92
C VAL A 195 6.32 -25.04 -4.76
N ARG A 196 6.21 -25.83 -3.68
CA ARG A 196 5.41 -25.47 -2.49
C ARG A 196 6.27 -24.86 -1.39
N PHE A 197 5.79 -23.75 -0.85
CA PHE A 197 6.30 -23.08 0.35
C PHE A 197 5.18 -22.99 1.40
N GLU A 198 5.52 -23.05 2.68
CA GLU A 198 4.54 -23.09 3.77
C GLU A 198 5.02 -22.28 5.00
N ASP A 199 4.07 -21.69 5.70
CA ASP A 199 4.23 -21.06 7.02
C ASP A 199 2.91 -21.13 7.81
N ARG A 200 2.83 -20.46 8.96
CA ARG A 200 1.66 -20.41 9.83
C ARG A 200 1.16 -18.99 10.03
N ALA A 201 -0.15 -18.81 9.83
CA ALA A 201 -0.88 -17.62 10.22
C ALA A 201 -1.78 -17.97 11.42
N GLY A 202 -1.21 -18.03 12.62
CA GLY A 202 -1.90 -18.62 13.78
C GLY A 202 -2.20 -20.11 13.54
N ASP A 203 -3.46 -20.52 13.67
CA ASP A 203 -3.86 -21.92 13.44
C ASP A 203 -4.04 -22.26 11.95
N VAL A 204 -4.07 -21.26 11.07
CA VAL A 204 -4.27 -21.43 9.62
C VAL A 204 -2.94 -21.72 8.94
N GLU A 205 -2.93 -22.69 8.04
CA GLU A 205 -1.79 -22.97 7.17
C GLU A 205 -1.72 -21.92 6.05
N ALA A 206 -0.60 -21.19 5.95
CA ALA A 206 -0.35 -20.27 4.86
C ALA A 206 0.54 -20.97 3.83
N LEU A 207 0.10 -20.99 2.58
CA LEU A 207 0.78 -21.71 1.50
C LEU A 207 1.06 -20.80 0.32
N VAL A 208 2.18 -21.04 -0.36
CA VAL A 208 2.49 -20.43 -1.65
C VAL A 208 2.96 -21.51 -2.61
N TYR A 209 2.42 -21.52 -3.82
CA TYR A 209 2.83 -22.41 -4.90
C TYR A 209 3.31 -21.58 -6.08
N LEU A 210 4.57 -21.78 -6.51
CA LEU A 210 5.20 -21.04 -7.62
C LEU A 210 5.69 -22.00 -8.70
N HIS A 211 5.80 -21.56 -9.94
CA HIS A 211 6.44 -22.35 -11.01
C HIS A 211 7.96 -22.45 -10.85
N GLU A 212 8.57 -21.47 -10.17
CA GLU A 212 10.00 -21.40 -9.91
C GLU A 212 10.29 -21.52 -8.41
N ASP A 213 11.46 -22.04 -8.06
CA ASP A 213 11.95 -22.06 -6.67
C ASP A 213 12.41 -20.64 -6.25
N ASP A 214 11.44 -19.77 -5.97
CA ASP A 214 11.64 -18.40 -5.52
C ASP A 214 11.15 -18.22 -4.07
N ALA A 215 11.98 -18.68 -3.13
CA ALA A 215 11.70 -18.55 -1.70
C ALA A 215 11.53 -17.09 -1.23
N ALA A 216 12.15 -16.12 -1.91
CA ALA A 216 12.06 -14.71 -1.52
C ALA A 216 10.69 -14.12 -1.90
N LEU A 217 10.19 -14.44 -3.08
CA LEU A 217 8.82 -14.09 -3.49
C LEU A 217 7.80 -14.79 -2.61
N ALA A 218 7.95 -16.10 -2.38
CA ALA A 218 7.04 -16.87 -1.55
C ALA A 218 6.94 -16.32 -0.12
N TYR A 219 8.07 -15.97 0.49
CA TYR A 219 8.07 -15.37 1.83
C TYR A 219 7.24 -14.08 1.93
N LYS A 220 7.31 -13.20 0.91
CA LYS A 220 6.50 -11.96 0.89
C LYS A 220 5.00 -12.26 0.90
N TYR A 221 4.56 -13.26 0.14
CA TYR A 221 3.16 -13.68 0.11
C TYR A 221 2.73 -14.38 1.40
N LEU A 222 3.58 -15.23 1.99
CA LEU A 222 3.32 -15.86 3.29
C LEU A 222 3.15 -14.82 4.41
N GLU A 223 4.05 -13.84 4.48
CA GLU A 223 3.98 -12.75 5.46
C GLU A 223 2.72 -11.90 5.25
N ALA A 224 2.44 -11.49 4.01
CA ALA A 224 1.23 -10.72 3.69
C ALA A 224 -0.05 -11.50 4.01
N THR A 225 -0.10 -12.82 3.72
CA THR A 225 -1.21 -13.69 4.14
C THR A 225 -1.41 -13.66 5.64
N ALA A 226 -0.34 -13.81 6.43
CA ALA A 226 -0.46 -13.79 7.87
C ALA A 226 -0.99 -12.44 8.40
N GLN A 227 -0.51 -11.33 7.85
CA GLN A 227 -0.96 -9.99 8.24
C GLN A 227 -2.44 -9.76 7.90
N TYR A 228 -2.85 -10.08 6.67
CA TYR A 228 -4.23 -9.84 6.22
C TYR A 228 -5.23 -10.79 6.88
N LEU A 229 -4.87 -12.06 7.09
CA LEU A 229 -5.73 -12.98 7.83
C LEU A 229 -5.98 -12.47 9.25
N GLU A 230 -4.96 -11.94 9.93
CA GLU A 230 -5.13 -11.43 11.29
C GLU A 230 -5.94 -10.13 11.34
N MET A 231 -5.70 -9.21 10.40
CA MET A 231 -6.50 -7.99 10.26
C MET A 231 -7.99 -8.32 10.07
N TYR A 232 -8.30 -9.23 9.14
CA TYR A 232 -9.69 -9.63 8.85
C TYR A 232 -10.32 -10.47 9.96
N ARG A 233 -9.55 -11.25 10.72
CA ARG A 233 -10.06 -11.93 11.92
C ARG A 233 -10.56 -10.96 12.97
N GLY A 234 -9.81 -9.88 13.20
CA GLY A 234 -10.24 -8.81 14.11
C GLY A 234 -11.47 -8.08 13.58
N LEU A 235 -11.52 -7.84 12.26
CA LEU A 235 -12.57 -7.05 11.62
C LEU A 235 -13.91 -7.80 11.44
N ILE A 236 -13.86 -9.11 11.17
CA ILE A 236 -15.03 -9.89 10.73
C ILE A 236 -15.26 -11.14 11.60
N GLY A 237 -14.19 -11.83 11.98
CA GLY A 237 -14.28 -13.05 12.78
C GLY A 237 -13.41 -14.18 12.24
N PRO A 238 -13.50 -15.38 12.84
CA PRO A 238 -12.58 -16.49 12.55
C PRO A 238 -12.49 -16.81 11.06
N TYR A 239 -11.27 -17.06 10.58
CA TYR A 239 -11.06 -17.47 9.19
C TYR A 239 -11.82 -18.79 8.92
N PRO A 240 -12.59 -18.89 7.82
CA PRO A 240 -13.53 -19.99 7.64
C PRO A 240 -12.91 -21.34 7.22
N TYR A 241 -11.62 -21.37 6.83
CA TYR A 241 -10.94 -22.54 6.27
C TYR A 241 -9.70 -22.96 7.09
N GLU A 242 -9.18 -24.16 6.85
CA GLU A 242 -7.95 -24.65 7.50
C GLU A 242 -6.67 -24.07 6.89
N LYS A 243 -6.71 -23.69 5.60
CA LYS A 243 -5.59 -23.10 4.87
C LYS A 243 -5.99 -21.90 4.02
N PHE A 244 -5.02 -21.04 3.72
CA PHE A 244 -5.07 -20.10 2.60
C PHE A 244 -3.84 -20.30 1.71
N ALA A 245 -4.03 -20.43 0.39
CA ALA A 245 -2.92 -20.57 -0.56
C ALA A 245 -2.89 -19.47 -1.63
N MET A 246 -1.72 -18.92 -1.91
CA MET A 246 -1.46 -18.21 -3.17
C MET A 246 -0.90 -19.22 -4.17
N VAL A 247 -1.55 -19.39 -5.32
CA VAL A 247 -1.13 -20.35 -6.35
C VAL A 247 -0.82 -19.60 -7.65
N GLU A 248 0.39 -19.77 -8.16
CA GLU A 248 0.80 -19.20 -9.44
C GLU A 248 0.13 -19.99 -10.55
N ASN A 249 -0.56 -19.27 -11.43
CA ASN A 249 -1.27 -19.86 -12.55
C ASN A 249 -0.38 -19.92 -13.79
N PHE A 250 -0.70 -20.77 -14.76
CA PHE A 250 0.06 -20.91 -16.01
C PHE A 250 -0.39 -19.92 -17.11
N TRP A 251 -1.26 -18.96 -16.80
CA TRP A 251 -1.55 -17.77 -17.59
C TRP A 251 -1.92 -16.57 -16.70
N GLU A 252 -2.01 -15.37 -17.27
CA GLU A 252 -2.31 -14.17 -16.49
C GLU A 252 -3.75 -14.16 -15.94
N THR A 253 -3.88 -14.14 -14.61
CA THR A 253 -5.14 -14.11 -13.86
C THR A 253 -5.03 -13.33 -12.54
N GLY A 254 -6.19 -13.03 -11.95
CA GLY A 254 -6.35 -12.62 -10.55
C GLY A 254 -7.71 -13.08 -10.05
N TYR A 255 -7.78 -14.26 -9.45
CA TYR A 255 -9.04 -14.88 -8.99
C TYR A 255 -8.96 -15.26 -7.51
N GLY A 256 -10.00 -14.93 -6.75
CA GLY A 256 -10.19 -15.36 -5.37
C GLY A 256 -11.11 -16.57 -5.29
N MET A 257 -10.63 -17.66 -4.70
CA MET A 257 -11.37 -18.90 -4.47
C MET A 257 -11.55 -19.17 -2.97
N PRO A 258 -12.47 -20.08 -2.59
CA PRO A 258 -12.52 -20.57 -1.22
C PRO A 258 -11.19 -21.23 -0.84
N SER A 259 -10.49 -20.68 0.16
CA SER A 259 -9.20 -21.13 0.72
C SER A 259 -7.94 -20.93 -0.16
N PHE A 260 -8.02 -20.24 -1.30
CA PHE A 260 -6.84 -19.90 -2.11
C PHE A 260 -7.13 -18.81 -3.14
N CYS A 261 -6.10 -18.27 -3.79
CA CYS A 261 -6.23 -17.40 -4.96
C CYS A 261 -5.30 -17.84 -6.10
N LEU A 262 -5.67 -17.54 -7.34
CA LEU A 262 -4.84 -17.73 -8.53
C LEU A 262 -4.29 -16.41 -9.04
N LEU A 263 -2.96 -16.27 -9.07
CA LEU A 263 -2.29 -15.09 -9.63
C LEU A 263 -1.45 -15.46 -10.85
N GLY A 264 -1.51 -14.61 -11.87
CA GLY A 264 -0.72 -14.77 -13.09
C GLY A 264 0.80 -14.67 -12.88
N PRO A 265 1.63 -15.27 -13.76
CA PRO A 265 3.08 -15.22 -13.63
C PRO A 265 3.65 -13.79 -13.61
N GLN A 266 3.15 -12.87 -14.42
CA GLN A 266 3.62 -11.48 -14.35
C GLN A 266 3.02 -10.77 -13.14
N VAL A 267 1.74 -11.00 -12.86
CA VAL A 267 1.02 -10.35 -11.75
C VAL A 267 1.67 -10.63 -10.41
N VAL A 268 1.98 -11.89 -10.10
CA VAL A 268 2.52 -12.28 -8.80
C VAL A 268 3.85 -11.59 -8.46
N ARG A 269 4.60 -11.17 -9.49
CA ARG A 269 5.92 -10.51 -9.34
C ARG A 269 5.81 -8.98 -9.18
N PHE A 270 4.63 -8.37 -9.36
CA PHE A 270 4.47 -6.93 -9.17
C PHE A 270 4.37 -6.56 -7.68
N PRO A 271 5.26 -5.69 -7.15
CA PRO A 271 5.29 -5.36 -5.72
C PRO A 271 3.99 -4.76 -5.17
N PHE A 272 3.25 -4.01 -6.00
CA PHE A 272 2.03 -3.34 -5.56
C PHE A 272 0.87 -4.31 -5.34
N ILE A 273 0.89 -5.52 -5.91
CA ILE A 273 -0.21 -6.50 -5.81
C ILE A 273 -0.45 -6.93 -4.36
N LEU A 274 0.62 -7.05 -3.57
CA LEU A 274 0.56 -7.34 -2.14
C LEU A 274 -0.26 -6.30 -1.36
N HIS A 275 -0.44 -5.10 -1.90
CA HIS A 275 -1.13 -3.99 -1.25
C HIS A 275 -2.27 -3.41 -2.10
N SER A 276 -2.74 -4.15 -3.10
CA SER A 276 -3.91 -3.80 -3.89
C SER A 276 -4.84 -5.00 -4.00
N SER A 277 -4.59 -5.91 -4.93
CA SER A 277 -5.52 -7.00 -5.26
C SER A 277 -5.39 -8.18 -4.30
N TYR A 278 -4.21 -8.46 -3.77
CA TYR A 278 -4.02 -9.61 -2.88
C TYR A 278 -4.88 -9.58 -1.60
N PRO A 279 -4.96 -8.47 -0.82
CA PRO A 279 -5.88 -8.40 0.32
C PRO A 279 -7.35 -8.55 -0.08
N HIS A 280 -7.74 -8.07 -1.26
CA HIS A 280 -9.08 -8.24 -1.83
C HIS A 280 -9.42 -9.73 -1.99
N GLU A 281 -8.53 -10.50 -2.63
CA GLU A 281 -8.75 -11.94 -2.83
C GLU A 281 -8.76 -12.73 -1.51
N ILE A 282 -7.96 -12.32 -0.52
CA ILE A 282 -8.00 -12.91 0.82
C ILE A 282 -9.36 -12.63 1.47
N LEU A 283 -9.85 -11.39 1.41
CA LEU A 283 -11.10 -10.99 2.03
C LEU A 283 -12.31 -11.75 1.46
N HIS A 284 -12.29 -12.09 0.16
CA HIS A 284 -13.32 -12.92 -0.44
C HIS A 284 -13.55 -14.27 0.27
N ASN A 285 -12.60 -14.73 1.10
CA ASN A 285 -12.81 -15.95 1.90
C ASN A 285 -13.94 -15.80 2.92
N TRP A 286 -14.18 -14.59 3.43
CA TRP A 286 -15.37 -14.28 4.23
C TRP A 286 -16.56 -13.93 3.33
N TRP A 287 -16.35 -13.04 2.36
CA TRP A 287 -17.41 -12.51 1.48
C TRP A 287 -17.40 -13.16 0.10
N GLY A 288 -18.48 -13.84 -0.26
CA GLY A 288 -18.61 -14.53 -1.55
C GLY A 288 -18.15 -15.98 -1.50
N ASN A 289 -17.10 -16.31 -0.71
CA ASN A 289 -16.65 -17.70 -0.61
C ASN A 289 -17.07 -18.43 0.67
N SER A 290 -17.66 -17.78 1.68
CA SER A 290 -18.24 -18.50 2.84
C SER A 290 -19.56 -17.94 3.32
N VAL A 291 -19.78 -16.63 3.19
CA VAL A 291 -21.11 -16.06 3.06
C VAL A 291 -21.36 -15.85 1.57
N PHE A 292 -22.19 -16.70 0.98
CA PHE A 292 -22.43 -16.70 -0.45
C PHE A 292 -23.38 -15.56 -0.85
N VAL A 293 -23.30 -15.12 -2.09
CA VAL A 293 -24.14 -14.04 -2.61
C VAL A 293 -25.48 -14.63 -3.04
N ASP A 294 -26.58 -14.03 -2.59
CA ASP A 294 -27.85 -14.16 -3.27
C ASP A 294 -27.85 -13.27 -4.52
N TYR A 295 -27.44 -13.83 -5.65
CA TYR A 295 -27.39 -13.09 -6.89
C TYR A 295 -28.77 -12.62 -7.36
N GLU A 296 -29.89 -13.18 -6.91
CA GLU A 296 -31.21 -12.67 -7.32
C GLU A 296 -31.49 -11.27 -6.74
N SER A 297 -30.96 -10.97 -5.55
CA SER A 297 -31.16 -9.71 -4.83
C SER A 297 -29.97 -8.74 -4.87
N GLY A 298 -28.94 -9.05 -5.66
CA GLY A 298 -27.82 -8.14 -5.94
C GLY A 298 -26.51 -8.55 -5.28
N ASN A 299 -25.42 -8.32 -6.00
CA ASN A 299 -24.07 -8.65 -5.54
C ASN A 299 -23.51 -7.56 -4.60
N TRP A 300 -23.76 -7.73 -3.30
CA TRP A 300 -23.20 -6.88 -2.23
C TRP A 300 -21.71 -7.13 -1.97
N CYS A 301 -21.22 -8.32 -2.32
CA CYS A 301 -19.90 -8.81 -1.94
C CYS A 301 -18.78 -7.96 -2.56
N GLU A 302 -18.88 -7.61 -3.84
CA GLU A 302 -17.84 -6.83 -4.53
C GLU A 302 -17.64 -5.45 -3.92
N GLY A 303 -18.73 -4.72 -3.66
CA GLY A 303 -18.67 -3.39 -3.07
C GLY A 303 -18.17 -3.41 -1.62
N LEU A 304 -18.61 -4.40 -0.82
CA LEU A 304 -18.15 -4.53 0.56
C LEU A 304 -16.67 -4.94 0.62
N THR A 305 -16.24 -5.83 -0.27
CA THR A 305 -14.84 -6.27 -0.37
C THR A 305 -13.95 -5.12 -0.82
N ALA A 306 -14.35 -4.36 -1.84
CA ALA A 306 -13.63 -3.17 -2.26
C ALA A 306 -13.55 -2.10 -1.16
N TYR A 307 -14.58 -1.98 -0.31
CA TYR A 307 -14.55 -1.07 0.83
C TYR A 307 -13.58 -1.53 1.93
N MET A 308 -13.68 -2.80 2.34
CA MET A 308 -12.92 -3.36 3.46
C MET A 308 -11.52 -3.86 3.07
N ALA A 309 -11.16 -3.84 1.79
CA ALA A 309 -9.81 -4.10 1.30
C ALA A 309 -9.25 -2.88 0.55
N ASP A 310 -9.67 -2.61 -0.69
CA ASP A 310 -9.00 -1.62 -1.55
C ASP A 310 -9.04 -0.19 -0.98
N HIS A 311 -10.22 0.25 -0.53
CA HIS A 311 -10.38 1.54 0.14
C HIS A 311 -9.69 1.52 1.50
N LEU A 312 -9.86 0.47 2.30
CA LEU A 312 -9.22 0.37 3.62
C LEU A 312 -7.68 0.48 3.54
N ILE A 313 -7.03 -0.24 2.63
CA ILE A 313 -5.57 -0.12 2.44
C ILE A 313 -5.17 1.28 1.97
N SER A 314 -6.02 1.95 1.19
CA SER A 314 -5.81 3.35 0.81
C SER A 314 -6.02 4.30 2.02
N GLU A 315 -6.99 4.02 2.89
CA GLU A 315 -7.28 4.75 4.12
C GLU A 315 -6.12 4.64 5.12
N GLN A 316 -5.57 3.45 5.35
CA GLN A 316 -4.36 3.21 6.15
C GLN A 316 -3.16 4.05 5.68
N ARG A 317 -3.14 4.42 4.39
CA ARG A 317 -2.11 5.26 3.76
C ARG A 317 -2.48 6.74 3.68
N GLY A 318 -3.54 7.17 4.38
CA GLY A 318 -4.01 8.55 4.36
C GLY A 318 -4.67 9.00 3.04
N LYS A 319 -5.04 8.05 2.17
CA LYS A 319 -5.61 8.29 0.83
C LYS A 319 -7.08 7.89 0.70
N GLY A 320 -7.77 7.68 1.83
CA GLY A 320 -9.19 7.30 1.84
C GLY A 320 -10.09 8.28 1.07
N ALA A 321 -9.92 9.59 1.29
CA ALA A 321 -10.66 10.64 0.58
C ALA A 321 -10.33 10.68 -0.92
N GLU A 322 -9.07 10.46 -1.31
CA GLU A 322 -8.68 10.39 -2.73
C GLU A 322 -9.34 9.19 -3.42
N TYR A 323 -9.42 8.05 -2.74
CA TYR A 323 -10.07 6.84 -3.26
C TYR A 323 -11.56 7.07 -3.48
N ARG A 324 -12.27 7.64 -2.48
CA ARG A 324 -13.70 7.98 -2.60
C ARG A 324 -13.94 8.99 -3.72
N ARG A 325 -13.16 10.07 -3.79
CA ARG A 325 -13.20 11.04 -4.91
C ARG A 325 -13.07 10.36 -6.26
N THR A 326 -12.14 9.40 -6.38
CA THR A 326 -11.93 8.63 -7.62
C THR A 326 -13.15 7.77 -7.96
N ALA A 327 -13.80 7.15 -6.98
CA ALA A 327 -15.03 6.38 -7.19
C ALA A 327 -16.17 7.28 -7.69
N LEU A 328 -16.38 8.45 -7.07
CA LEU A 328 -17.38 9.43 -7.49
C LEU A 328 -17.07 10.00 -8.89
N GLN A 329 -15.80 10.24 -9.20
CA GLN A 329 -15.35 10.66 -10.52
C GLN A 329 -15.72 9.61 -11.58
N LYS A 330 -15.44 8.32 -11.33
CA LYS A 330 -15.81 7.24 -12.26
C LYS A 330 -17.31 7.19 -12.50
N TYR A 331 -18.12 7.36 -11.45
CA TYR A 331 -19.57 7.41 -11.58
C TYR A 331 -20.02 8.54 -12.50
N ARG A 332 -19.55 9.78 -12.27
CA ARG A 332 -19.85 10.93 -13.13
C ARG A 332 -19.42 10.70 -14.58
N ASP A 333 -18.22 10.16 -14.78
CA ASP A 333 -17.62 10.04 -16.11
C ASP A 333 -18.31 8.95 -16.95
N PHE A 334 -18.65 7.79 -16.35
CA PHE A 334 -19.14 6.62 -17.09
C PHE A 334 -20.64 6.34 -16.93
N VAL A 335 -21.31 6.81 -15.88
CA VAL A 335 -22.74 6.55 -15.64
C VAL A 335 -23.58 7.70 -16.18
N LYS A 336 -23.82 7.69 -17.49
CA LYS A 336 -24.63 8.69 -18.21
C LYS A 336 -25.68 8.03 -19.10
N GLN A 337 -26.75 8.75 -19.47
CA GLN A 337 -27.74 8.37 -20.49
C GLN A 337 -28.43 7.01 -20.26
N GLY A 338 -28.88 6.73 -19.03
CA GLY A 338 -29.60 5.48 -18.71
C GLY A 338 -28.70 4.27 -18.46
N ARG A 339 -27.39 4.48 -18.26
CA ARG A 339 -26.42 3.44 -17.85
C ARG A 339 -26.37 3.21 -16.33
N ASP A 340 -27.27 3.83 -15.59
CA ASP A 340 -27.41 3.63 -14.14
C ASP A 340 -28.44 2.52 -13.85
N PHE A 341 -28.26 1.82 -12.73
CA PHE A 341 -29.12 0.72 -12.30
C PHE A 341 -29.09 0.54 -10.78
N PRO A 342 -30.12 -0.08 -10.18
CA PRO A 342 -30.14 -0.39 -8.74
C PRO A 342 -29.05 -1.40 -8.37
N LEU A 343 -28.49 -1.32 -7.16
CA LEU A 343 -27.53 -2.31 -6.70
C LEU A 343 -28.14 -3.72 -6.59
N SER A 344 -29.46 -3.80 -6.37
CA SER A 344 -30.21 -5.06 -6.37
C SER A 344 -30.20 -5.78 -7.74
N GLU A 345 -29.88 -5.06 -8.84
CA GLU A 345 -29.72 -5.62 -10.18
C GLU A 345 -28.26 -5.95 -10.52
N PHE A 346 -27.29 -5.56 -9.68
CA PHE A 346 -25.88 -5.86 -9.95
C PHE A 346 -25.59 -7.36 -9.84
N ARG A 347 -24.90 -7.92 -10.84
CA ARG A 347 -24.47 -9.33 -10.85
C ARG A 347 -22.96 -9.43 -10.95
N SER A 348 -22.41 -8.80 -11.98
CA SER A 348 -20.97 -8.73 -12.22
C SER A 348 -20.62 -7.51 -13.06
N ARG A 349 -19.35 -7.14 -13.00
CA ARG A 349 -18.76 -6.09 -13.85
C ARG A 349 -18.61 -6.61 -15.29
N HIS A 350 -19.01 -5.77 -16.25
CA HIS A 350 -18.78 -6.01 -17.68
C HIS A 350 -18.55 -4.72 -18.47
N SER A 351 -18.40 -3.57 -17.80
CA SER A 351 -18.14 -2.26 -18.38
C SER A 351 -17.63 -1.30 -17.31
N ALA A 352 -17.13 -0.12 -17.72
CA ALA A 352 -16.74 0.93 -16.77
C ALA A 352 -17.94 1.50 -15.98
N SER A 353 -19.13 1.56 -16.59
CA SER A 353 -20.36 1.99 -15.91
C SER A 353 -20.81 0.98 -14.85
N THR A 354 -20.79 -0.31 -15.17
CA THR A 354 -21.16 -1.36 -14.21
C THR A 354 -20.16 -1.51 -13.08
N GLU A 355 -18.86 -1.24 -13.33
CA GLU A 355 -17.85 -1.08 -12.27
C GLU A 355 -18.18 0.12 -11.37
N ALA A 356 -18.47 1.29 -11.96
CA ALA A 356 -18.74 2.51 -11.20
C ALA A 356 -19.98 2.40 -10.31
N VAL A 357 -21.01 1.66 -10.75
CA VAL A 357 -22.21 1.37 -9.94
C VAL A 357 -21.93 0.23 -8.96
N GLY A 358 -21.64 -0.97 -9.46
CA GLY A 358 -21.54 -2.19 -8.64
C GLY A 358 -20.44 -2.15 -7.58
N TYR A 359 -19.29 -1.54 -7.88
CA TYR A 359 -18.22 -1.32 -6.90
C TYR A 359 -18.32 0.07 -6.29
N GLY A 360 -18.36 1.12 -7.11
CA GLY A 360 -18.25 2.51 -6.63
C GLY A 360 -19.42 2.96 -5.76
N LYS A 361 -20.66 2.85 -6.26
CA LYS A 361 -21.87 3.19 -5.49
C LYS A 361 -22.00 2.31 -4.26
N SER A 362 -21.84 0.99 -4.41
CA SER A 362 -21.94 0.04 -3.29
C SER A 362 -20.91 0.33 -2.19
N LEU A 363 -19.65 0.57 -2.54
CA LEU A 363 -18.59 0.99 -1.60
C LEU A 363 -18.97 2.26 -0.85
N MET A 364 -19.48 3.28 -1.55
CA MET A 364 -19.91 4.53 -0.91
C MET A 364 -21.13 4.33 -0.02
N THR A 365 -22.05 3.42 -0.36
CA THR A 365 -23.17 3.02 0.51
C THR A 365 -22.66 2.46 1.83
N PHE A 366 -21.69 1.53 1.81
CA PHE A 366 -21.09 1.00 3.04
C PHE A 366 -20.30 2.06 3.81
N HIS A 367 -19.61 2.97 3.12
CA HIS A 367 -18.94 4.10 3.75
C HIS A 367 -19.90 5.01 4.51
N MET A 368 -21.02 5.40 3.88
CA MET A 368 -22.05 6.21 4.52
C MET A 368 -22.73 5.47 5.69
N LEU A 369 -22.89 4.14 5.62
CA LEU A 369 -23.36 3.34 6.76
C LEU A 369 -22.37 3.38 7.93
N ARG A 370 -21.07 3.17 7.67
CA ARG A 370 -20.02 3.27 8.70
C ARG A 370 -20.05 4.66 9.34
N ARG A 371 -20.18 5.72 8.54
CA ARG A 371 -20.28 7.11 9.03
C ARG A 371 -21.47 7.29 9.98
N ARG A 372 -22.64 6.76 9.61
CA ARG A 372 -23.87 6.88 10.40
C ARG A 372 -23.81 6.11 11.71
N LEU A 373 -23.26 4.90 11.70
CA LEU A 373 -23.24 3.99 12.86
C LEU A 373 -22.01 4.17 13.76
N GLY A 374 -20.91 4.67 13.21
CA GLY A 374 -19.59 4.64 13.82
C GLY A 374 -18.91 3.27 13.66
N ASP A 375 -17.58 3.27 13.84
CA ASP A 375 -16.73 2.11 13.55
C ASP A 375 -17.08 0.90 14.40
N GLU A 376 -17.31 1.08 15.71
CA GLU A 376 -17.61 -0.03 16.62
C GLU A 376 -18.86 -0.81 16.21
N GLN A 377 -19.95 -0.11 15.90
CA GLN A 377 -21.21 -0.74 15.51
C GLN A 377 -21.15 -1.34 14.11
N PHE A 378 -20.46 -0.67 13.17
CA PHE A 378 -20.25 -1.21 11.82
C PHE A 378 -19.47 -2.53 11.86
N ILE A 379 -18.39 -2.58 12.65
CA ILE A 379 -17.58 -3.80 12.85
C ILE A 379 -18.43 -4.90 13.48
N ALA A 380 -19.13 -4.60 14.57
CA ALA A 380 -19.99 -5.59 15.24
C ALA A 380 -21.12 -6.10 14.32
N GLY A 381 -21.68 -5.23 13.46
CA GLY A 381 -22.66 -5.61 12.45
C GLY A 381 -22.08 -6.54 11.37
N ALA A 382 -20.88 -6.24 10.85
CA ALA A 382 -20.19 -7.11 9.90
C ALA A 382 -19.84 -8.48 10.52
N GLN A 383 -19.37 -8.50 11.78
CA GLN A 383 -19.09 -9.73 12.52
C GLN A 383 -20.36 -10.57 12.71
N ARG A 384 -21.48 -9.92 13.04
CA ARG A 384 -22.76 -10.61 13.18
C ARG A 384 -23.27 -11.12 11.84
N PHE A 385 -23.19 -10.33 10.78
CA PHE A 385 -23.57 -10.74 9.44
C PHE A 385 -22.81 -12.01 9.01
N PHE A 386 -21.49 -12.06 9.26
CA PHE A 386 -20.69 -13.25 9.02
C PHE A 386 -21.14 -14.44 9.87
N SER A 387 -21.24 -14.26 11.19
CA SER A 387 -21.61 -15.32 12.13
C SER A 387 -22.99 -15.91 11.82
N ASP A 388 -23.95 -15.07 11.45
CA ASP A 388 -25.29 -15.50 11.09
C ASP A 388 -25.21 -16.22 9.73
N ASN A 389 -24.57 -15.65 8.71
CA ASN A 389 -24.70 -16.11 7.33
C ASN A 389 -23.62 -17.06 6.79
N LYS A 390 -22.67 -17.51 7.62
CA LYS A 390 -21.67 -18.49 7.18
C LYS A 390 -22.33 -19.79 6.69
N GLY A 391 -21.96 -20.23 5.48
CA GLY A 391 -22.45 -21.45 4.84
C GLY A 391 -23.81 -21.32 4.13
N ARG A 392 -24.35 -20.10 3.99
CA ARG A 392 -25.60 -19.80 3.27
C ARG A 392 -25.44 -18.64 2.31
N ARG A 393 -26.41 -18.49 1.40
CA ARG A 393 -26.58 -17.28 0.58
C ARG A 393 -27.20 -16.17 1.42
N ALA A 394 -26.74 -14.94 1.19
CA ALA A 394 -27.20 -13.75 1.88
C ALA A 394 -27.40 -12.59 0.89
N SER A 395 -28.32 -11.70 1.24
CA SER A 395 -28.70 -10.51 0.49
C SER A 395 -28.21 -9.21 1.15
N PHE A 396 -28.42 -8.07 0.50
CA PHE A 396 -28.29 -6.76 1.15
C PHE A 396 -29.21 -6.62 2.38
N ASP A 397 -30.39 -7.25 2.37
CA ASP A 397 -31.34 -7.18 3.47
C ASP A 397 -30.84 -7.94 4.72
N ASP A 398 -30.18 -9.08 4.51
CA ASP A 398 -29.54 -9.82 5.61
C ASP A 398 -28.43 -8.98 6.28
N PHE A 399 -27.68 -8.20 5.48
CA PHE A 399 -26.68 -7.27 6.00
C PHE A 399 -27.33 -6.12 6.79
N ARG A 400 -28.41 -5.54 6.26
CA ARG A 400 -29.22 -4.54 6.97
C ARG A 400 -29.68 -5.06 8.32
N LEU A 401 -30.33 -6.22 8.36
CA LEU A 401 -30.85 -6.84 9.58
C LEU A 401 -29.75 -7.10 10.62
N ALA A 402 -28.55 -7.51 10.18
CA ALA A 402 -27.41 -7.69 11.08
C ALA A 402 -26.97 -6.37 11.72
N LEU A 403 -26.93 -5.27 10.95
CA LEU A 403 -26.61 -3.94 11.46
C LEU A 403 -27.69 -3.43 12.44
N GLU A 404 -28.97 -3.49 12.07
CA GLU A 404 -30.09 -3.05 12.92
C GLU A 404 -30.12 -3.81 14.25
N ALA A 405 -29.80 -5.11 14.21
CA ALA A 405 -29.79 -5.92 15.41
C ALA A 405 -28.61 -5.62 16.36
N VAL A 406 -27.59 -4.88 15.90
CA VAL A 406 -26.46 -4.40 16.70
C VAL A 406 -26.66 -2.95 17.14
N SER A 407 -27.07 -2.07 16.22
CA SER A 407 -27.21 -0.63 16.48
C SER A 407 -28.53 -0.28 17.17
N GLY A 408 -29.60 -1.01 16.89
CA GLY A 408 -30.97 -0.67 17.27
C GLY A 408 -31.63 0.38 16.38
N ASP A 409 -30.93 0.86 15.35
CA ASP A 409 -31.46 1.82 14.37
C ASP A 409 -32.34 1.12 13.32
N ASP A 410 -33.35 1.83 12.81
CA ASP A 410 -34.07 1.42 11.59
C ASP A 410 -33.33 1.94 10.34
N LEU A 411 -32.86 1.02 9.51
CA LEU A 411 -32.07 1.28 8.32
C LEU A 411 -32.83 0.98 7.03
N ALA A 412 -34.11 0.60 7.10
CA ALA A 412 -34.92 0.23 5.93
C ALA A 412 -34.93 1.33 4.86
N ALA A 413 -35.23 2.58 5.26
CA ALA A 413 -35.27 3.72 4.34
C ALA A 413 -33.90 4.01 3.70
N PHE A 414 -32.80 3.77 4.41
CA PHE A 414 -31.45 3.96 3.87
C PHE A 414 -31.15 2.93 2.77
N PHE A 415 -31.47 1.65 3.02
CA PHE A 415 -31.25 0.60 2.04
C PHE A 415 -32.18 0.75 0.83
N GLU A 416 -33.45 1.11 1.03
CA GLU A 416 -34.36 1.41 -0.07
C GLU A 416 -33.81 2.54 -0.96
N GLN A 417 -33.33 3.63 -0.37
CA GLN A 417 -32.75 4.75 -1.11
C GLN A 417 -31.49 4.38 -1.91
N TRP A 418 -30.58 3.60 -1.33
CA TRP A 418 -29.25 3.39 -1.92
C TRP A 418 -29.06 2.06 -2.66
N VAL A 419 -29.83 1.03 -2.32
CA VAL A 419 -29.78 -0.30 -2.96
C VAL A 419 -30.80 -0.39 -4.09
N GLU A 420 -32.04 0.03 -3.84
CA GLU A 420 -33.13 -0.02 -4.83
C GLU A 420 -33.25 1.25 -5.67
N GLY A 421 -32.84 2.40 -5.11
CA GLY A 421 -32.94 3.71 -5.77
C GLY A 421 -31.92 3.94 -6.89
N LEU A 422 -32.34 4.68 -7.92
CA LEU A 422 -31.50 5.17 -9.01
C LEU A 422 -30.94 6.57 -8.70
N GLY A 423 -29.88 6.93 -9.41
CA GLY A 423 -29.30 8.27 -9.40
C GLY A 423 -28.38 8.54 -8.22
N ALA A 424 -27.94 9.80 -8.15
CA ALA A 424 -27.16 10.34 -7.06
C ALA A 424 -27.47 11.84 -6.92
N PRO A 425 -27.40 12.40 -5.70
CA PRO A 425 -27.67 13.82 -5.47
C PRO A 425 -26.64 14.70 -6.19
N PHE A 426 -27.11 15.85 -6.71
CA PHE A 426 -26.24 16.93 -7.19
C PHE A 426 -26.44 18.15 -6.28
N LEU A 427 -25.42 18.44 -5.47
CA LEU A 427 -25.48 19.47 -4.42
C LEU A 427 -25.01 20.83 -4.94
N VAL A 428 -25.73 21.88 -4.56
CA VAL A 428 -25.35 23.28 -4.83
C VAL A 428 -25.37 24.06 -3.52
N LEU A 429 -24.26 24.74 -3.22
CA LEU A 429 -24.15 25.69 -2.10
C LEU A 429 -24.55 27.09 -2.58
N SER A 430 -25.47 27.74 -1.87
CA SER A 430 -25.89 29.11 -2.15
C SER A 430 -26.14 29.92 -0.87
N GLU A 431 -26.32 31.24 -1.02
CA GLU A 431 -26.79 32.14 0.05
C GLU A 431 -25.95 32.12 1.33
N VAL A 432 -24.63 32.00 1.20
CA VAL A 432 -23.72 31.99 2.35
C VAL A 432 -23.61 33.39 2.96
N GLU A 433 -24.19 33.58 4.13
CA GLU A 433 -24.25 34.85 4.87
C GLU A 433 -23.71 34.70 6.30
N LEU A 434 -22.84 35.64 6.69
CA LEU A 434 -22.26 35.69 8.02
C LEU A 434 -23.01 36.70 8.90
N GLU A 435 -23.56 36.23 10.02
CA GLU A 435 -24.23 37.03 11.03
C GLU A 435 -23.39 37.08 12.32
N THR A 436 -23.22 38.28 12.90
CA THR A 436 -22.63 38.43 14.25
C THR A 436 -23.69 38.21 15.31
N THR A 437 -23.40 37.38 16.31
CA THR A 437 -24.32 37.05 17.42
C THR A 437 -23.73 37.50 18.76
N ASP A 438 -24.55 37.56 19.83
CA ASP A 438 -24.13 38.03 21.16
C ASP A 438 -22.99 37.21 21.81
N GLY A 439 -22.60 36.05 21.24
CA GLY A 439 -21.54 35.17 21.74
C GLY A 439 -20.62 34.58 20.68
N GLY A 440 -20.58 35.13 19.46
CA GLY A 440 -19.77 34.62 18.36
C GLY A 440 -20.36 34.97 16.99
N PHE A 441 -20.32 34.02 16.06
CA PHE A 441 -20.76 34.18 14.68
C PHE A 441 -21.75 33.06 14.30
N ALA A 442 -22.69 33.35 13.42
CA ALA A 442 -23.56 32.36 12.80
C ALA A 442 -23.41 32.43 11.28
N LEU A 443 -23.12 31.30 10.66
CA LEU A 443 -23.06 31.15 9.22
C LEU A 443 -24.38 30.54 8.74
N ASN A 444 -25.17 31.32 8.01
CA ASN A 444 -26.39 30.86 7.37
C ASN A 444 -26.07 30.55 5.89
N PHE A 445 -26.59 29.44 5.38
CA PHE A 445 -26.38 29.04 3.99
C PHE A 445 -27.47 28.06 3.55
N SER A 446 -27.61 27.87 2.25
CA SER A 446 -28.59 26.96 1.67
C SER A 446 -27.88 25.87 0.87
N ILE A 447 -28.32 24.62 1.04
CA ILE A 447 -27.90 23.49 0.20
C ILE A 447 -29.10 23.04 -0.64
N ALA A 448 -28.94 23.04 -1.96
CA ALA A 448 -29.95 22.58 -2.90
C ALA A 448 -29.59 21.25 -3.55
N GLN A 449 -30.60 20.41 -3.79
CA GLN A 449 -30.52 19.16 -4.55
C GLN A 449 -31.16 19.36 -5.93
N THR A 450 -30.35 19.33 -6.98
CA THR A 450 -30.74 19.77 -8.34
C THR A 450 -30.85 18.64 -9.38
N GLN A 451 -30.62 17.39 -8.98
CA GLN A 451 -30.84 16.21 -9.81
C GLN A 451 -32.32 16.02 -10.19
N ALA A 452 -32.61 15.20 -11.20
CA ALA A 452 -33.97 15.00 -11.69
C ALA A 452 -34.82 14.12 -10.76
N GLU A 453 -34.19 13.11 -10.16
CA GLU A 453 -34.76 12.18 -9.18
C GLU A 453 -35.22 12.91 -7.92
N GLU A 454 -36.08 12.29 -7.11
CA GLU A 454 -36.52 12.85 -5.83
C GLU A 454 -35.33 13.20 -4.91
N PRO A 455 -35.48 14.19 -4.00
CA PRO A 455 -34.44 14.52 -3.03
C PRO A 455 -34.02 13.31 -2.20
N PHE A 456 -32.71 13.15 -2.02
CA PHE A 456 -32.13 12.15 -1.14
C PHE A 456 -32.12 12.68 0.29
N ASP A 457 -32.32 11.80 1.27
CA ASP A 457 -32.07 12.11 2.68
C ASP A 457 -30.57 11.96 2.97
N LEU A 458 -29.92 13.07 3.33
CA LEU A 458 -28.46 13.17 3.49
C LEU A 458 -28.10 13.80 4.83
N ALA A 459 -27.15 13.20 5.53
CA ALA A 459 -26.39 13.85 6.60
C ALA A 459 -25.13 14.44 5.97
N VAL A 460 -25.15 15.74 5.65
CA VAL A 460 -24.09 16.38 4.86
C VAL A 460 -22.97 16.87 5.77
N PRO A 461 -21.72 16.40 5.60
CA PRO A 461 -20.57 16.94 6.32
C PRO A 461 -20.30 18.38 5.89
N VAL A 462 -20.18 19.28 6.87
CA VAL A 462 -19.87 20.70 6.67
C VAL A 462 -18.67 21.05 7.52
N ARG A 463 -17.69 21.65 6.87
CA ARG A 463 -16.46 22.11 7.49
C ARG A 463 -16.41 23.62 7.43
N VAL A 464 -16.19 24.25 8.58
CA VAL A 464 -16.05 25.70 8.71
C VAL A 464 -14.65 26.00 9.22
N THR A 465 -13.85 26.67 8.39
CA THR A 465 -12.56 27.21 8.82
C THR A 465 -12.81 28.52 9.56
N THR A 466 -12.18 28.69 10.71
CA THR A 466 -12.22 29.92 11.51
C THR A 466 -10.83 30.42 11.82
N VAL A 467 -10.71 31.68 12.26
CA VAL A 467 -9.43 32.27 12.68
C VAL A 467 -8.76 31.55 13.86
N GLU A 468 -9.48 30.72 14.62
CA GLU A 468 -8.93 29.94 15.75
C GLU A 468 -8.74 28.45 15.41
N GLY A 469 -9.18 27.99 14.24
CA GLY A 469 -9.10 26.58 13.85
C GLY A 469 -10.33 26.08 13.08
N LEU A 470 -10.44 24.75 12.97
CA LEU A 470 -11.44 24.06 12.17
C LEU A 470 -12.63 23.57 13.02
N LEU A 471 -13.83 23.76 12.51
CA LEU A 471 -15.07 23.21 13.04
C LEU A 471 -15.69 22.26 12.00
N GLU A 472 -16.01 21.04 12.41
CA GLU A 472 -16.73 20.07 11.58
C GLU A 472 -18.09 19.76 12.21
N VAL A 473 -19.13 19.79 11.39
CA VAL A 473 -20.52 19.47 11.78
C VAL A 473 -21.20 18.71 10.66
N GLU A 474 -22.26 17.97 10.97
CA GLU A 474 -23.14 17.39 9.96
C GLU A 474 -24.49 18.11 9.98
N VAL A 475 -25.02 18.41 8.79
CA VAL A 475 -26.32 19.08 8.62
C VAL A 475 -27.28 18.18 7.84
N PRO A 476 -28.55 18.02 8.29
CA PRO A 476 -29.53 17.22 7.55
C PRO A 476 -30.00 17.97 6.31
N VAL A 477 -30.02 17.28 5.16
CA VAL A 477 -30.47 17.79 3.86
C VAL A 477 -31.37 16.72 3.23
N ALA A 478 -32.68 16.90 3.36
CA ALA A 478 -33.69 15.95 2.86
C ALA A 478 -34.60 16.55 1.77
N GLY A 479 -34.56 17.86 1.57
CA GLY A 479 -35.41 18.57 0.60
C GLY A 479 -34.65 19.04 -0.63
N ARG A 480 -35.40 19.55 -1.63
CA ARG A 480 -34.83 20.25 -2.80
C ARG A 480 -33.99 21.47 -2.44
N LEU A 481 -34.36 22.14 -1.34
CA LEU A 481 -33.64 23.26 -0.75
C LEU A 481 -33.71 23.07 0.77
N SER A 482 -32.56 23.12 1.43
CA SER A 482 -32.44 23.04 2.89
C SER A 482 -31.67 24.26 3.38
N GLU A 483 -32.31 25.07 4.22
CA GLU A 483 -31.67 26.19 4.92
C GLU A 483 -30.89 25.65 6.13
N CYS A 484 -29.62 26.01 6.22
CA CYS A 484 -28.68 25.51 7.22
C CYS A 484 -28.09 26.67 8.02
N ARG A 485 -27.78 26.40 9.29
CA ARG A 485 -27.15 27.37 10.18
C ARG A 485 -26.09 26.70 11.06
N VAL A 486 -24.88 27.24 11.06
CA VAL A 486 -23.76 26.77 11.89
C VAL A 486 -23.27 27.91 12.78
N VAL A 487 -23.18 27.67 14.10
CA VAL A 487 -22.73 28.67 15.08
C VAL A 487 -21.25 28.43 15.41
N CYS A 488 -20.45 29.49 15.32
CA CYS A 488 -19.00 29.48 15.53
C CYS A 488 -18.62 30.45 16.65
N LYS A 489 -17.66 30.08 17.50
CA LYS A 489 -17.13 30.99 18.54
C LYS A 489 -16.17 32.03 17.95
N ALA A 490 -15.34 31.59 17.01
CA ALA A 490 -14.39 32.41 16.28
C ALA A 490 -14.93 32.78 14.89
N GLN A 491 -14.36 33.83 14.29
CA GLN A 491 -14.79 34.35 12.99
C GLN A 491 -14.53 33.30 11.88
N PRO A 492 -15.56 32.89 11.12
CA PRO A 492 -15.39 32.02 9.96
C PRO A 492 -14.63 32.72 8.82
N THR A 493 -13.66 32.01 8.24
CA THR A 493 -12.89 32.43 7.06
C THR A 493 -13.29 31.64 5.82
N GLY A 494 -13.97 30.49 5.97
CA GLY A 494 -14.62 29.80 4.87
C GLY A 494 -15.43 28.58 5.28
N ILE A 495 -16.19 28.06 4.31
CA ILE A 495 -17.03 26.88 4.44
C ILE A 495 -16.79 25.93 3.26
N GLU A 496 -16.76 24.63 3.56
CA GLU A 496 -16.63 23.54 2.61
C GLU A 496 -17.73 22.50 2.89
N ILE A 497 -18.41 22.05 1.84
CA ILE A 497 -19.44 21.00 1.92
C ILE A 497 -18.85 19.70 1.39
N ASP A 498 -18.97 18.63 2.17
CA ASP A 498 -18.43 17.30 1.86
C ASP A 498 -16.94 17.31 1.40
N PRO A 499 -16.03 17.97 2.14
CA PRO A 499 -14.65 18.18 1.70
C PRO A 499 -13.81 16.88 1.59
N LEU A 500 -14.24 15.81 2.26
CA LEU A 500 -13.56 14.50 2.27
C LEU A 500 -14.25 13.45 1.40
N PHE A 501 -15.24 13.87 0.60
CA PHE A 501 -15.99 13.02 -0.33
C PHE A 501 -16.63 11.82 0.39
N ASP A 502 -17.31 12.08 1.49
CA ASP A 502 -17.96 11.06 2.31
C ASP A 502 -19.36 10.69 1.79
N LEU A 503 -19.96 11.54 0.92
CA LEU A 503 -21.27 11.29 0.33
C LEU A 503 -21.18 10.64 -1.05
N PHE A 504 -22.07 9.67 -1.33
CA PHE A 504 -22.34 9.27 -2.70
C PHE A 504 -23.13 10.37 -3.41
N ARG A 505 -22.45 11.13 -4.27
CA ARG A 505 -23.04 12.26 -5.02
C ARG A 505 -22.39 12.41 -6.40
N VAL A 506 -23.06 13.11 -7.29
CA VAL A 506 -22.45 13.53 -8.55
C VAL A 506 -21.49 14.69 -8.25
N LEU A 507 -20.23 14.54 -8.67
CA LEU A 507 -19.25 15.63 -8.59
C LEU A 507 -19.49 16.64 -9.70
N GLU A 508 -19.39 17.93 -9.38
CA GLU A 508 -19.30 18.96 -10.41
C GLU A 508 -17.93 18.87 -11.12
N TYR A 509 -17.85 19.28 -12.38
CA TYR A 509 -16.66 19.08 -13.20
C TYR A 509 -15.42 19.80 -12.68
N THR A 510 -15.56 20.89 -11.92
CA THR A 510 -14.48 21.63 -11.28
C THR A 510 -13.90 20.96 -10.04
N GLU A 511 -14.65 20.06 -9.39
CA GLU A 511 -14.22 19.34 -8.19
C GLU A 511 -13.18 18.24 -8.48
N THR A 512 -13.00 17.89 -9.75
CA THR A 512 -11.95 16.98 -10.21
C THR A 512 -11.15 17.62 -11.33
N PRO A 513 -9.87 17.29 -11.48
CA PRO A 513 -9.13 17.68 -12.68
C PRO A 513 -9.73 16.99 -13.92
N PRO A 514 -9.60 17.60 -15.11
CA PRO A 514 -10.00 16.95 -16.35
C PRO A 514 -9.17 15.69 -16.57
N SER A 515 -9.80 14.62 -17.06
CA SER A 515 -9.20 13.29 -17.07
C SER A 515 -9.43 12.54 -18.38
N ILE A 516 -8.61 11.51 -18.61
CA ILE A 516 -8.76 10.62 -19.77
C ILE A 516 -10.15 9.93 -19.74
N GLY A 517 -10.61 9.54 -18.56
CA GLY A 517 -11.90 8.90 -18.33
C GLY A 517 -13.07 9.81 -18.71
N GLN A 518 -12.96 11.11 -18.50
CA GLN A 518 -13.97 12.07 -18.95
C GLN A 518 -14.17 12.03 -20.46
N ILE A 519 -13.12 11.83 -21.26
CA ILE A 519 -13.26 11.72 -22.73
C ILE A 519 -13.82 10.35 -23.12
N PHE A 520 -13.29 9.25 -22.57
CA PHE A 520 -13.78 7.90 -22.88
C PHE A 520 -15.22 7.63 -22.40
N GLY A 521 -15.68 8.35 -21.38
CA GLY A 521 -17.05 8.27 -20.88
C GLY A 521 -18.11 8.93 -21.76
N GLU A 522 -17.70 9.75 -22.74
CA GLU A 522 -18.61 10.43 -23.67
C GLU A 522 -19.17 9.48 -24.74
N GLU A 523 -20.47 9.60 -25.04
CA GLU A 523 -21.11 8.85 -26.13
C GLU A 523 -20.51 9.22 -27.49
N ARG A 524 -20.14 10.50 -27.65
CA ARG A 524 -19.61 11.06 -28.90
C ARG A 524 -18.46 12.00 -28.65
N VAL A 525 -17.34 11.76 -29.34
CA VAL A 525 -16.16 12.63 -29.31
C VAL A 525 -15.70 12.94 -30.72
N LEU A 526 -15.04 14.09 -30.89
CA LEU A 526 -14.41 14.47 -32.15
C LEU A 526 -12.90 14.23 -32.07
N CYS A 527 -12.36 13.45 -32.99
CA CYS A 527 -10.94 13.28 -33.20
C CYS A 527 -10.46 14.19 -34.35
N VAL A 528 -9.64 15.17 -34.01
CA VAL A 528 -9.05 16.15 -34.92
C VAL A 528 -7.67 15.67 -35.32
N LEU A 529 -7.54 15.31 -36.60
CA LEU A 529 -6.30 14.80 -37.19
C LEU A 529 -5.50 15.93 -37.85
N PRO A 530 -4.17 15.84 -37.90
CA PRO A 530 -3.35 16.86 -38.53
C PRO A 530 -3.42 16.76 -40.06
N ALA A 531 -3.72 17.87 -40.75
CA ALA A 531 -3.87 17.88 -42.21
C ALA A 531 -2.54 17.71 -42.97
N ASP A 532 -1.44 18.23 -42.43
CA ASP A 532 -0.12 18.31 -43.09
C ASP A 532 0.75 17.03 -42.91
N ALA A 533 0.23 16.01 -42.21
CA ALA A 533 0.95 14.76 -41.95
C ALA A 533 0.08 13.53 -42.30
N SER A 534 -0.07 13.23 -43.60
CA SER A 534 -0.97 12.17 -44.09
C SER A 534 -0.71 10.80 -43.48
N ASP A 535 0.55 10.43 -43.29
CA ASP A 535 0.95 9.11 -42.79
C ASP A 535 0.72 9.00 -41.28
N ALA A 536 1.07 10.04 -40.52
CA ALA A 536 0.79 10.13 -39.08
C ALA A 536 -0.72 10.21 -38.80
N GLY A 537 -1.47 10.97 -39.62
CA GLY A 537 -2.93 11.07 -39.53
C GLY A 537 -3.65 9.74 -39.73
N ALA A 538 -3.13 8.87 -40.61
CA ALA A 538 -3.65 7.51 -40.78
C ALA A 538 -3.40 6.63 -39.54
N LEU A 539 -2.22 6.74 -38.92
CA LEU A 539 -1.90 6.03 -37.68
C LEU A 539 -2.80 6.45 -36.52
N TYR A 540 -2.96 7.76 -36.30
CA TYR A 540 -3.86 8.28 -35.26
C TYR A 540 -5.32 7.86 -35.49
N ARG A 541 -5.77 7.82 -36.75
CA ARG A 541 -7.10 7.33 -37.09
C ARG A 541 -7.27 5.85 -36.75
N ASN A 542 -6.27 5.02 -37.05
CA ASN A 542 -6.31 3.59 -36.72
C ASN A 542 -6.37 3.38 -35.21
N LEU A 543 -5.53 4.09 -34.46
CA LEU A 543 -5.51 4.07 -33.00
C LEU A 543 -6.86 4.50 -32.40
N ALA A 544 -7.43 5.60 -32.88
CA ALA A 544 -8.75 6.05 -32.43
C ALA A 544 -9.88 5.07 -32.81
N ASN A 545 -9.77 4.38 -33.95
CA ASN A 545 -10.76 3.36 -34.32
C ASN A 545 -10.78 2.17 -33.37
N GLU A 546 -9.65 1.80 -32.76
CA GLU A 546 -9.60 0.73 -31.74
C GLU A 546 -10.37 1.08 -30.46
N TRP A 547 -10.64 2.37 -30.23
CA TRP A 547 -11.42 2.83 -29.07
C TRP A 547 -12.91 2.94 -29.32
N GLN A 548 -13.38 2.76 -30.56
CA GLN A 548 -14.80 2.80 -30.84
C GLN A 548 -15.53 1.63 -30.19
N SER A 549 -16.68 1.92 -29.57
CA SER A 549 -17.57 0.92 -29.01
C SER A 549 -19.03 1.32 -29.24
N ALA A 550 -19.96 0.44 -28.88
CA ALA A 550 -21.40 0.78 -28.90
C ALA A 550 -21.70 2.02 -28.03
N GLU A 551 -20.90 2.25 -26.99
CA GLU A 551 -21.06 3.32 -26.01
C GLU A 551 -20.12 4.53 -26.23
N HIS A 552 -19.17 4.44 -27.16
CA HIS A 552 -18.18 5.50 -27.42
C HIS A 552 -17.92 5.62 -28.93
N LYS A 553 -18.53 6.65 -29.56
CA LYS A 553 -18.43 6.91 -31.00
C LYS A 553 -17.44 8.03 -31.27
N ILE A 554 -16.55 7.81 -32.23
CA ILE A 554 -15.50 8.76 -32.60
C ILE A 554 -15.79 9.30 -34.00
N GLU A 555 -16.07 10.59 -34.07
CA GLU A 555 -16.16 11.34 -35.33
C GLU A 555 -14.77 11.89 -35.68
N PHE A 556 -14.48 12.08 -36.97
CA PHE A 556 -13.17 12.55 -37.43
C PHE A 556 -13.30 13.83 -38.25
N ALA A 557 -12.39 14.77 -38.02
CA ALA A 557 -12.18 15.94 -38.88
C ALA A 557 -10.68 16.20 -39.04
N LEU A 558 -10.27 16.77 -40.17
CA LEU A 558 -8.95 17.35 -40.29
C LEU A 558 -8.93 18.70 -39.56
N ASP A 559 -7.80 19.05 -38.97
CA ASP A 559 -7.65 20.33 -38.31
C ASP A 559 -7.94 21.50 -39.27
N SER A 560 -7.53 21.41 -40.53
CA SER A 560 -7.80 22.37 -41.61
C SER A 560 -9.29 22.56 -41.96
N GLU A 561 -10.16 21.57 -41.69
CA GLU A 561 -11.60 21.64 -41.98
C GLU A 561 -12.36 22.46 -40.94
N LEU A 562 -11.81 22.59 -39.74
CA LEU A 562 -12.42 23.33 -38.66
C LEU A 562 -12.07 24.83 -38.78
N LYS A 563 -12.79 25.69 -38.07
CA LYS A 563 -12.34 27.08 -37.82
C LYS A 563 -11.96 27.29 -36.36
N GLN A 564 -12.72 26.64 -35.48
CA GLN A 564 -12.55 26.59 -34.04
C GLN A 564 -12.99 25.21 -33.57
N LEU A 565 -12.58 24.84 -32.36
CA LEU A 565 -13.03 23.60 -31.73
C LEU A 565 -14.50 23.74 -31.26
N PRO A 566 -15.38 22.76 -31.53
CA PRO A 566 -16.77 22.81 -31.09
C PRO A 566 -16.92 22.58 -29.58
N ALA A 567 -17.76 23.37 -28.92
CA ALA A 567 -17.95 23.33 -27.47
C ALA A 567 -18.99 22.30 -26.97
N ASP A 568 -19.70 21.63 -27.88
CA ASP A 568 -20.80 20.71 -27.55
C ASP A 568 -20.33 19.29 -27.18
N ARG A 569 -19.04 18.96 -27.39
CA ARG A 569 -18.45 17.63 -27.24
C ARG A 569 -17.01 17.67 -26.75
N SER A 570 -16.54 16.55 -26.22
CA SER A 570 -15.11 16.36 -25.92
C SER A 570 -14.32 16.03 -27.18
N ILE A 571 -13.03 16.35 -27.19
CA ILE A 571 -12.22 16.35 -28.41
C ILE A 571 -10.86 15.71 -28.17
N TRP A 572 -10.41 14.85 -29.08
CA TRP A 572 -9.01 14.44 -29.20
C TRP A 572 -8.29 15.27 -30.27
N ILE A 573 -7.20 15.92 -29.90
CA ILE A 573 -6.26 16.64 -30.76
C ILE A 573 -5.06 15.72 -30.97
N MET A 574 -4.91 15.20 -32.19
CA MET A 574 -3.89 14.22 -32.51
C MET A 574 -2.69 14.87 -33.20
N GLY A 575 -1.48 14.58 -32.72
CA GLY A 575 -0.23 15.03 -33.31
C GLY A 575 0.25 16.38 -32.79
N ARG A 576 1.57 16.54 -32.69
CA ARG A 576 2.24 17.80 -32.28
C ARG A 576 2.11 18.88 -33.35
N GLU A 577 2.02 18.44 -34.59
CA GLU A 577 1.82 19.21 -35.81
C GLU A 577 0.39 19.75 -35.95
N ASN A 578 -0.54 19.32 -35.09
CA ASN A 578 -1.92 19.78 -35.11
C ASN A 578 -2.01 21.27 -34.74
N ARG A 579 -2.67 22.07 -35.59
CA ARG A 579 -2.74 23.52 -35.39
C ARG A 579 -3.43 23.95 -34.09
N PHE A 580 -4.22 23.08 -33.47
CA PHE A 580 -4.92 23.36 -32.21
C PHE A 580 -4.13 22.95 -30.95
N ALA A 581 -3.03 22.22 -31.10
CA ALA A 581 -2.22 21.78 -29.96
C ALA A 581 -1.67 22.96 -29.12
N PRO A 582 -1.10 24.04 -29.70
CA PRO A 582 -0.58 25.16 -28.91
C PRO A 582 -1.63 25.80 -27.99
N ALA A 583 -2.85 26.01 -28.50
CA ALA A 583 -3.94 26.62 -27.73
C ALA A 583 -4.36 25.77 -26.51
N LEU A 584 -4.22 24.45 -26.59
CA LEU A 584 -4.45 23.55 -25.44
C LEU A 584 -3.38 23.78 -24.38
N PHE A 585 -2.10 23.82 -24.75
CA PHE A 585 -1.01 24.04 -23.81
C PHE A 585 -0.99 25.46 -23.21
N ASP A 586 -1.39 26.48 -23.98
CA ASP A 586 -1.55 27.85 -23.49
C ASP A 586 -2.60 27.97 -22.36
N SER A 587 -3.53 27.00 -22.29
CA SER A 587 -4.55 26.94 -21.22
C SER A 587 -4.06 26.26 -19.93
N LEU A 588 -2.89 25.64 -19.95
CA LEU A 588 -2.34 24.87 -18.84
C LEU A 588 -1.18 25.63 -18.20
N GLN A 589 -1.22 25.83 -16.88
CA GLN A 589 -0.12 26.50 -16.17
C GLN A 589 1.10 25.59 -15.98
N SER A 590 0.87 24.28 -15.85
CA SER A 590 1.90 23.29 -15.49
C SER A 590 2.28 22.37 -16.65
N ALA A 591 1.96 22.74 -17.89
CA ALA A 591 2.35 21.97 -19.06
C ALA A 591 2.79 22.90 -20.20
N SER A 592 3.80 22.49 -20.96
CA SER A 592 4.22 23.22 -22.16
C SER A 592 4.66 22.27 -23.26
N LEU A 593 4.52 22.73 -24.51
CA LEU A 593 4.94 22.04 -25.72
C LEU A 593 5.94 22.92 -26.48
N ASN A 594 7.10 22.37 -26.83
CA ASN A 594 8.09 23.03 -27.67
C ASN A 594 8.64 22.07 -28.74
N GLY A 595 9.67 22.47 -29.50
CA GLY A 595 10.27 21.61 -30.54
C GLY A 595 11.05 20.41 -30.00
N GLU A 596 11.57 20.49 -28.78
CA GLU A 596 12.42 19.46 -28.16
C GLU A 596 11.61 18.41 -27.37
N GLY A 597 10.37 18.72 -26.99
CA GLY A 597 9.57 17.83 -26.14
C GLY A 597 8.38 18.52 -25.48
N LEU A 598 7.87 17.89 -24.43
CA LEU A 598 6.88 18.44 -23.51
C LEU A 598 7.53 18.63 -22.13
N ASN A 599 7.02 19.60 -21.37
CA ASN A 599 7.19 19.63 -19.92
C ASN A 599 5.83 19.35 -19.28
N LEU A 600 5.75 18.34 -18.41
CA LEU A 600 4.54 17.92 -17.73
C LEU A 600 4.77 18.00 -16.21
N ALA A 601 4.21 19.02 -15.56
CA ALA A 601 4.35 19.27 -14.13
C ALA A 601 5.81 19.27 -13.63
N GLY A 602 6.72 19.86 -14.44
CA GLY A 602 8.15 19.93 -14.13
C GLY A 602 8.96 18.77 -14.70
N ALA A 603 8.33 17.68 -15.15
CA ALA A 603 9.01 16.55 -15.78
C ALA A 603 9.24 16.81 -17.28
N ALA A 604 10.50 16.73 -17.71
CA ALA A 604 10.85 16.80 -19.13
C ALA A 604 10.51 15.48 -19.84
N VAL A 605 9.77 15.57 -20.94
CA VAL A 605 9.39 14.45 -21.82
C VAL A 605 9.95 14.74 -23.21
N PRO A 606 11.07 14.11 -23.61
CA PRO A 606 11.68 14.32 -24.92
C PRO A 606 10.70 14.05 -26.07
N ALA A 607 10.93 14.66 -27.23
CA ALA A 607 10.16 14.36 -28.42
C ALA A 607 10.41 12.96 -28.97
N GLU A 608 11.68 12.58 -29.01
CA GLU A 608 12.14 11.32 -29.56
C GLU A 608 11.84 10.18 -28.58
N ASN A 609 11.31 9.06 -29.08
CA ASN A 609 11.04 7.84 -28.32
C ASN A 609 9.97 7.94 -27.22
N TYR A 610 9.18 9.02 -27.17
CA TYR A 610 8.13 9.22 -26.18
C TYR A 610 6.76 9.58 -26.77
N SER A 611 5.74 8.84 -26.33
CA SER A 611 4.34 9.14 -26.59
C SER A 611 3.72 9.84 -25.38
N ALA A 612 3.01 10.95 -25.58
CA ALA A 612 2.44 11.73 -24.49
C ALA A 612 0.93 11.97 -24.66
N VAL A 613 0.23 11.97 -23.52
CA VAL A 613 -1.20 12.27 -23.40
C VAL A 613 -1.36 13.44 -22.44
N VAL A 614 -2.15 14.44 -22.80
CA VAL A 614 -2.42 15.63 -21.97
C VAL A 614 -3.90 15.97 -22.09
N ILE A 615 -4.61 16.08 -20.97
CA ILE A 615 -6.03 16.43 -20.94
C ILE A 615 -6.20 17.82 -20.34
N ALA A 616 -6.88 18.71 -21.03
CA ALA A 616 -7.28 20.03 -20.54
C ALA A 616 -8.81 20.14 -20.47
N ARG A 617 -9.31 21.07 -19.68
CA ARG A 617 -10.75 21.39 -19.68
C ARG A 617 -11.08 22.23 -20.90
N HIS A 618 -12.25 22.02 -21.51
CA HIS A 618 -12.66 22.80 -22.65
C HIS A 618 -12.93 24.27 -22.23
N PRO A 619 -12.30 25.28 -22.86
CA PRO A 619 -12.37 26.67 -22.37
C PRO A 619 -13.77 27.29 -22.44
N MET A 620 -14.63 26.77 -23.31
CA MET A 620 -16.03 27.22 -23.47
C MET A 620 -17.06 26.29 -22.82
N SER A 621 -16.65 25.17 -22.21
CA SER A 621 -17.58 24.21 -21.63
C SER A 621 -16.92 23.42 -20.51
N VAL A 622 -17.33 23.67 -19.27
CA VAL A 622 -16.75 23.04 -18.08
C VAL A 622 -16.93 21.51 -18.09
N GLU A 623 -18.01 21.04 -18.72
CA GLU A 623 -18.38 19.62 -18.81
C GLU A 623 -17.58 18.83 -19.84
N ARG A 624 -16.89 19.53 -20.77
CA ARG A 624 -16.16 18.90 -21.87
C ARG A 624 -14.65 18.98 -21.63
N ALA A 625 -13.94 18.02 -22.22
CA ALA A 625 -12.48 17.94 -22.15
C ALA A 625 -11.84 17.97 -23.54
N LEU A 626 -10.63 18.50 -23.58
CA LEU A 626 -9.73 18.45 -24.73
C LEU A 626 -8.58 17.49 -24.37
N GLY A 627 -8.42 16.41 -25.13
CA GLY A 627 -7.29 15.50 -25.01
C GLY A 627 -6.29 15.78 -26.12
N PHE A 628 -5.01 15.81 -25.81
CA PHE A 628 -3.91 15.84 -26.74
C PHE A 628 -3.20 14.49 -26.70
N LEU A 629 -2.86 13.94 -27.87
CA LEU A 629 -2.07 12.72 -28.00
C LEU A 629 -0.95 12.95 -29.01
N SER A 630 0.27 12.62 -28.60
CA SER A 630 1.42 12.46 -29.50
C SER A 630 1.91 11.02 -29.44
N LEU A 631 2.23 10.45 -30.61
CA LEU A 631 2.68 9.08 -30.77
C LEU A 631 4.10 9.07 -31.36
N GLU A 632 5.07 8.69 -30.53
CA GLU A 632 6.45 8.43 -30.93
C GLU A 632 7.03 7.33 -30.01
N PRO A 633 7.68 6.28 -30.53
CA PRO A 633 7.75 5.91 -31.94
C PRO A 633 6.43 5.28 -32.42
N THR A 634 6.21 5.19 -33.74
CA THR A 634 4.94 4.72 -34.32
C THR A 634 4.55 3.29 -33.90
N GLU A 635 5.55 2.47 -33.56
CA GLU A 635 5.43 1.11 -33.08
C GLU A 635 4.68 1.02 -31.74
N ALA A 636 4.64 2.11 -30.97
CA ALA A 636 3.90 2.20 -29.72
C ALA A 636 2.37 2.15 -29.89
N LEU A 637 1.86 2.27 -31.12
CA LEU A 637 0.43 2.40 -31.44
C LEU A 637 -0.44 1.31 -30.77
N ALA A 638 -0.12 0.04 -31.02
CA ALA A 638 -0.92 -1.09 -30.52
C ALA A 638 -0.88 -1.17 -28.98
N GLY A 639 0.26 -0.81 -28.38
CA GLY A 639 0.40 -0.73 -26.93
C GLY A 639 -0.42 0.42 -26.34
N MET A 640 -0.39 1.58 -26.97
CA MET A 640 -1.09 2.80 -26.54
C MET A 640 -2.61 2.65 -26.63
N ALA A 641 -3.10 2.11 -27.74
CA ALA A 641 -4.53 1.89 -27.96
C ALA A 641 -5.12 0.99 -26.86
N ARG A 642 -4.41 -0.10 -26.52
CA ARG A 642 -4.79 -1.00 -25.42
C ARG A 642 -4.66 -0.37 -24.04
N LYS A 643 -3.56 0.35 -23.77
CA LYS A 643 -3.24 0.84 -22.40
C LYS A 643 -4.08 2.04 -21.98
N LEU A 644 -4.32 3.00 -22.88
CA LEU A 644 -4.85 4.32 -22.50
C LEU A 644 -6.21 4.30 -21.76
N PRO A 645 -7.18 3.44 -22.13
CA PRO A 645 -8.45 3.31 -21.42
C PRO A 645 -8.31 2.95 -19.94
N HIS A 646 -7.23 2.25 -19.55
CA HIS A 646 -6.95 1.88 -18.16
C HIS A 646 -6.39 3.04 -17.30
N TYR A 647 -6.07 4.19 -17.91
CA TYR A 647 -5.53 5.37 -17.23
C TYR A 647 -6.59 6.46 -17.00
N GLY A 648 -7.87 6.09 -16.93
CA GLY A 648 -9.00 7.03 -16.90
C GLY A 648 -8.93 8.15 -15.83
N LYS A 649 -8.29 7.94 -14.68
CA LYS A 649 -8.18 8.97 -13.64
C LYS A 649 -7.12 10.05 -13.91
N TYR A 650 -6.19 9.82 -14.85
CA TYR A 650 -5.04 10.69 -15.05
C TYR A 650 -5.35 11.84 -16.01
N SER A 651 -4.71 12.98 -15.78
CA SER A 651 -4.78 14.15 -16.67
C SER A 651 -3.61 14.20 -17.65
N TYR A 652 -2.48 13.59 -17.32
CA TYR A 652 -1.34 13.52 -18.23
C TYR A 652 -0.54 12.23 -18.04
N LEU A 653 0.05 11.76 -19.13
CA LEU A 653 0.88 10.56 -19.21
C LEU A 653 2.03 10.77 -20.20
N ALA A 654 3.17 10.14 -19.94
CA ALA A 654 4.21 9.93 -20.94
C ALA A 654 4.67 8.47 -20.90
N PHE A 655 4.82 7.87 -22.08
CA PHE A 655 5.27 6.52 -22.29
C PHE A 655 6.53 6.52 -23.12
N GLU A 656 7.51 5.70 -22.76
CA GLU A 656 8.77 5.53 -23.49
C GLU A 656 8.77 4.22 -24.28
N GLY A 657 9.31 4.25 -25.50
CA GLY A 657 9.64 3.07 -26.30
C GLY A 657 8.47 2.44 -27.07
N ASN A 658 8.82 1.45 -27.90
CA ASN A 658 7.88 0.71 -28.76
C ASN A 658 6.84 -0.09 -27.94
N GLU A 659 7.23 -0.59 -26.77
CA GLU A 659 6.30 -1.13 -25.78
C GLU A 659 6.04 -0.03 -24.75
N PRO A 660 4.98 0.77 -24.92
CA PRO A 660 4.85 2.06 -24.24
C PRO A 660 4.88 1.87 -22.73
N THR A 661 6.03 2.18 -22.12
CA THR A 661 6.29 2.00 -20.70
C THR A 661 6.07 3.32 -20.00
N ASN A 662 5.15 3.38 -19.05
CA ASN A 662 4.80 4.64 -18.40
C ASN A 662 6.01 5.20 -17.61
N ARG A 663 6.41 6.43 -17.93
CA ARG A 663 7.49 7.17 -17.26
C ARG A 663 6.98 8.35 -16.45
N VAL A 664 5.94 9.03 -16.95
CA VAL A 664 5.29 10.15 -16.29
C VAL A 664 3.80 9.88 -16.21
N LYS A 665 3.19 10.15 -15.06
CA LYS A 665 1.74 10.15 -14.90
C LYS A 665 1.34 11.09 -13.78
N GLY A 666 0.19 11.74 -13.92
CA GLY A 666 -0.36 12.54 -12.84
C GLY A 666 -1.71 13.15 -13.17
N GLN A 667 -2.19 13.93 -12.22
CA GLN A 667 -3.43 14.70 -12.31
C GLN A 667 -3.07 16.18 -12.14
N TRP A 668 -3.82 17.07 -12.78
CA TRP A 668 -3.74 18.50 -12.46
C TRP A 668 -4.37 18.77 -11.09
N GLY A 669 -4.15 19.97 -10.55
CA GLY A 669 -4.95 20.44 -9.41
C GLY A 669 -6.41 20.61 -9.81
N ALA A 670 -7.35 20.23 -8.93
CA ALA A 670 -8.74 20.65 -9.08
C ALA A 670 -8.85 22.13 -8.69
N GLU A 671 -9.50 22.95 -9.51
CA GLU A 671 -9.67 24.38 -9.26
C GLU A 671 -11.16 24.71 -9.18
N GLY A 672 -11.58 25.26 -8.03
CA GLY A 672 -12.84 26.01 -7.91
C GLY A 672 -14.10 25.19 -7.65
N SER A 673 -14.08 24.25 -6.68
CA SER A 673 -15.31 23.54 -6.26
C SER A 673 -16.44 24.52 -5.90
N PRO A 674 -17.66 24.34 -6.43
CA PRO A 674 -18.82 25.16 -6.09
C PRO A 674 -19.32 24.92 -4.65
N LEU A 675 -18.84 23.86 -4.01
CA LEU A 675 -19.15 23.51 -2.62
C LEU A 675 -18.17 24.13 -1.62
N VAL A 676 -17.29 25.02 -2.10
CA VAL A 676 -16.34 25.76 -1.28
C VAL A 676 -16.60 27.25 -1.41
N ARG A 677 -16.78 27.94 -0.27
CA ARG A 677 -16.94 29.39 -0.21
C ARG A 677 -15.92 29.99 0.75
N ARG A 678 -15.03 30.83 0.22
CA ARG A 678 -14.15 31.70 1.02
C ARG A 678 -14.90 32.94 1.48
N LEU A 679 -14.69 33.31 2.74
CA LEU A 679 -15.26 34.48 3.40
C LEU A 679 -14.18 35.53 3.74
N SER A 680 -12.90 35.16 3.64
CA SER A 680 -11.75 36.06 3.75
C SER A 680 -10.71 35.79 2.65
N GLU A 681 -9.68 36.63 2.58
CA GLU A 681 -8.53 36.43 1.68
C GLU A 681 -7.53 35.38 2.20
N GLU A 682 -7.66 34.95 3.46
CA GLU A 682 -6.81 33.91 4.02
C GLU A 682 -7.05 32.57 3.31
N PRO A 683 -5.98 31.79 3.05
CA PRO A 683 -6.12 30.46 2.47
C PRO A 683 -6.89 29.55 3.42
N LEU A 684 -7.78 28.71 2.86
CA LEU A 684 -8.41 27.65 3.63
C LEU A 684 -7.36 26.64 4.07
N VAL A 685 -7.51 26.13 5.29
CA VAL A 685 -6.69 25.02 5.78
C VAL A 685 -7.05 23.78 4.95
N PRO A 686 -6.11 23.17 4.22
CA PRO A 686 -6.41 22.02 3.37
C PRO A 686 -7.06 20.89 4.15
N ALA A 687 -7.97 20.17 3.49
CA ALA A 687 -8.69 19.12 4.16
C ALA A 687 -7.83 17.87 4.41
N GLY A 688 -7.20 17.80 5.59
CA GLY A 688 -6.64 16.55 6.11
C GLY A 688 -7.74 15.58 6.51
N ASP A 689 -7.53 14.29 6.23
CA ASP A 689 -8.33 13.21 6.78
C ASP A 689 -7.63 12.72 8.06
N SER A 690 -8.09 13.19 9.22
CA SER A 690 -7.52 12.83 10.54
C SER A 690 -8.13 11.53 11.10
N ARG A 691 -9.01 10.86 10.35
CA ARG A 691 -9.67 9.64 10.80
C ARG A 691 -8.70 8.47 10.80
N VAL A 692 -8.84 7.63 11.81
CA VAL A 692 -8.12 6.35 11.89
C VAL A 692 -8.76 5.38 10.89
N ALA A 693 -7.95 4.54 10.26
CA ALA A 693 -8.44 3.51 9.38
C ALA A 693 -9.35 2.51 10.13
N LEU A 694 -10.33 1.91 9.43
CA LEU A 694 -11.28 0.96 10.05
C LEU A 694 -10.59 -0.20 10.78
N ALA A 695 -9.47 -0.65 10.22
CA ALA A 695 -8.56 -1.63 10.80
C ALA A 695 -7.16 -1.38 10.23
N GLU A 696 -6.14 -1.86 10.94
CA GLU A 696 -4.73 -1.78 10.54
C GLU A 696 -4.15 -3.18 10.39
N THR A 697 -3.19 -3.35 9.49
CA THR A 697 -2.41 -4.60 9.44
C THR A 697 -1.55 -4.72 10.70
N PRO A 698 -1.40 -5.93 11.28
CA PRO A 698 -0.53 -6.10 12.42
C PRO A 698 0.92 -5.74 12.01
N PRO A 699 1.62 -4.95 12.82
CA PRO A 699 2.97 -4.53 12.47
C PRO A 699 3.92 -5.73 12.48
N VAL A 700 4.81 -5.80 11.49
CA VAL A 700 5.86 -6.84 11.40
C VAL A 700 6.79 -6.78 12.62
N PHE A 701 6.96 -5.59 13.19
CA PHE A 701 7.76 -5.35 14.38
C PHE A 701 6.89 -5.13 15.62
N SER A 702 7.29 -5.70 16.76
CA SER A 702 6.62 -5.44 18.02
C SER A 702 7.09 -4.11 18.61
N ALA A 703 6.17 -3.15 18.69
CA ALA A 703 6.39 -1.88 19.38
C ALA A 703 6.91 -2.08 20.81
N GLY A 704 6.37 -3.08 21.54
CA GLY A 704 6.78 -3.41 22.90
C GLY A 704 8.22 -3.91 23.01
N ARG A 705 8.68 -4.78 22.07
CA ARG A 705 10.08 -5.23 22.06
C ARG A 705 11.05 -4.11 21.72
N LEU A 706 10.75 -3.35 20.66
CA LEU A 706 11.53 -2.19 20.24
C LEU A 706 11.69 -1.20 21.40
N LYS A 707 10.58 -0.83 22.06
CA LYS A 707 10.62 0.09 23.20
C LYS A 707 11.33 -0.52 24.41
N GLY A 708 11.17 -1.82 24.65
CA GLY A 708 11.86 -2.53 25.73
C GLY A 708 13.39 -2.53 25.62
N HIS A 709 13.94 -2.62 24.40
CA HIS A 709 15.37 -2.47 24.18
C HIS A 709 15.85 -1.05 24.52
N VAL A 710 15.10 -0.03 24.09
CA VAL A 710 15.40 1.39 24.39
C VAL A 710 15.37 1.64 25.89
N ASP A 711 14.31 1.21 26.57
CA ASP A 711 14.13 1.38 28.01
C ASP A 711 15.27 0.77 28.82
N TRP A 712 15.76 -0.40 28.38
CA TRP A 712 16.87 -1.07 29.03
C TRP A 712 18.21 -0.37 28.76
N LEU A 713 18.48 0.01 27.51
CA LEU A 713 19.76 0.59 27.10
C LEU A 713 19.92 2.02 27.65
N ALA A 714 18.84 2.79 27.71
CA ALA A 714 18.82 4.17 28.20
C ALA A 714 18.46 4.27 29.69
N SER A 715 18.47 3.16 30.43
CA SER A 715 18.20 3.18 31.86
C SER A 715 19.34 3.87 32.63
N ALA A 716 19.02 4.48 33.78
CA ALA A 716 20.02 5.16 34.61
C ALA A 716 21.15 4.21 35.08
N GLU A 717 20.84 2.92 35.25
CA GLU A 717 21.78 1.85 35.59
C GLU A 717 22.80 1.57 34.48
N ARG A 718 22.61 2.09 33.27
CA ARG A 718 23.59 2.05 32.17
C ARG A 718 24.53 3.24 32.16
N GLU A 719 24.39 4.16 33.11
CA GLU A 719 25.33 5.27 33.33
C GLU A 719 25.61 6.08 32.05
N GLY A 720 24.60 6.18 31.18
CA GLY A 720 24.69 6.86 29.88
C GLY A 720 25.62 6.20 28.86
N ARG A 721 25.99 4.92 29.09
CA ARG A 721 26.86 4.12 28.21
C ARG A 721 28.16 4.83 27.86
N GLY A 722 28.69 5.60 28.82
CA GLY A 722 29.93 6.35 28.64
C GLY A 722 31.14 5.45 28.43
N LEU A 723 32.10 5.91 27.65
CA LEU A 723 33.35 5.21 27.39
C LEU A 723 34.03 4.76 28.70
N GLY A 724 34.27 3.46 28.84
CA GLY A 724 34.91 2.85 30.02
C GLY A 724 33.99 2.58 31.20
N SER A 725 32.71 2.94 31.13
CA SER A 725 31.74 2.67 32.21
C SER A 725 31.38 1.18 32.35
N ALA A 726 30.85 0.82 33.52
CA ALA A 726 30.26 -0.50 33.72
C ALA A 726 29.00 -0.67 32.87
N GLY A 727 28.23 0.42 32.72
CA GLY A 727 27.05 0.49 31.86
C GLY A 727 27.32 0.17 30.39
N LEU A 728 28.36 0.75 29.78
CA LEU A 728 28.76 0.43 28.39
C LEU A 728 29.11 -1.06 28.24
N ASN A 729 29.86 -1.62 29.18
CA ASN A 729 30.18 -3.05 29.16
C ASN A 729 28.93 -3.92 29.32
N ALA A 730 28.00 -3.55 30.20
CA ALA A 730 26.74 -4.27 30.36
C ALA A 730 25.89 -4.23 29.09
N SER A 731 25.85 -3.08 28.39
CA SER A 731 25.17 -2.94 27.11
C SER A 731 25.77 -3.84 26.03
N ALA A 732 27.10 -3.95 25.94
CA ALA A 732 27.73 -4.89 25.00
C ALA A 732 27.32 -6.35 25.24
N HIS A 733 27.17 -6.78 26.50
CA HIS A 733 26.70 -8.12 26.84
C HIS A 733 25.22 -8.32 26.50
N TYR A 734 24.40 -7.32 26.78
CA TYR A 734 22.98 -7.35 26.43
C TYR A 734 22.76 -7.47 24.93
N ILE A 735 23.45 -6.65 24.13
CA ILE A 735 23.36 -6.68 22.66
C ILE A 735 23.85 -8.02 22.11
N ALA A 736 24.97 -8.54 22.60
CA ALA A 736 25.46 -9.86 22.19
C ALA A 736 24.46 -10.98 22.52
N LYS A 737 23.80 -10.91 23.68
CA LYS A 737 22.72 -11.84 24.05
C LYS A 737 21.53 -11.71 23.10
N ALA A 738 21.10 -10.48 22.80
CA ALA A 738 19.99 -10.23 21.89
C ALA A 738 20.29 -10.71 20.46
N PHE A 739 21.52 -10.52 19.97
CA PHE A 739 21.97 -11.07 18.69
C PHE A 739 21.95 -12.61 18.67
N ALA A 740 22.37 -13.25 19.76
CA ALA A 740 22.28 -14.70 19.89
C ALA A 740 20.83 -15.19 19.92
N GLU A 741 19.96 -14.52 20.67
CA GLU A 741 18.51 -14.81 20.73
C GLU A 741 17.80 -14.57 19.39
N ALA A 742 18.28 -13.61 18.61
CA ALA A 742 17.85 -13.37 17.24
C ALA A 742 18.31 -14.44 16.25
N GLY A 743 19.26 -15.31 16.63
CA GLY A 743 19.76 -16.41 15.80
C GLY A 743 20.98 -16.07 14.93
N LEU A 744 21.70 -14.98 15.23
CA LEU A 744 22.97 -14.66 14.56
C LEU A 744 24.13 -15.54 15.04
N GLU A 745 25.19 -15.61 14.24
CA GLU A 745 26.49 -16.17 14.60
C GLU A 745 27.45 -15.09 15.13
N PRO A 746 28.35 -15.40 16.07
CA PRO A 746 29.37 -14.45 16.53
C PRO A 746 30.38 -14.09 15.44
N GLY A 747 30.61 -12.78 15.23
CA GLY A 747 31.47 -12.26 14.15
C GLY A 747 32.70 -11.47 14.56
N GLY A 748 32.97 -11.33 15.86
CA GLY A 748 34.13 -10.65 16.41
C GLY A 748 35.39 -11.53 16.47
N ASP A 749 36.35 -11.12 17.30
CA ASP A 749 37.66 -11.74 17.42
C ASP A 749 37.52 -13.20 17.87
N ASN A 750 38.29 -14.10 17.25
CA ASN A 750 38.32 -15.53 17.62
C ASN A 750 36.93 -16.19 17.69
N HIS A 751 36.02 -15.82 16.79
CA HIS A 751 34.63 -16.30 16.77
C HIS A 751 33.84 -15.94 18.05
N SER A 752 34.22 -14.86 18.73
CA SER A 752 33.43 -14.26 19.81
C SER A 752 32.48 -13.19 19.27
N TRP A 753 31.61 -12.66 20.12
CA TRP A 753 30.74 -11.53 19.77
C TRP A 753 31.48 -10.18 19.71
N TYR A 754 32.72 -10.12 20.19
CA TYR A 754 33.39 -8.86 20.48
C TYR A 754 34.63 -8.66 19.61
N GLN A 755 34.73 -7.50 18.97
CA GLN A 755 35.97 -7.02 18.36
C GLN A 755 36.57 -5.96 19.28
N ASN A 756 37.72 -6.28 19.89
CA ASN A 756 38.29 -5.50 20.99
C ASN A 756 39.34 -4.51 20.48
N PHE A 757 39.32 -3.29 21.00
CA PHE A 757 40.30 -2.25 20.69
C PHE A 757 40.56 -1.31 21.88
N ILE A 758 41.58 -0.47 21.76
CA ILE A 758 41.97 0.49 22.80
C ILE A 758 41.74 1.91 22.30
N VAL A 759 40.95 2.69 23.05
CA VAL A 759 40.84 4.14 22.89
C VAL A 759 41.97 4.79 23.68
N ALA A 760 42.79 5.61 23.03
CA ALA A 760 44.04 6.11 23.62
C ALA A 760 43.85 7.04 24.82
N ALA A 761 42.76 7.80 24.86
CA ALA A 761 42.43 8.71 25.96
C ALA A 761 40.92 8.71 26.20
N GLY A 762 40.50 8.15 27.34
CA GLY A 762 39.12 8.21 27.82
C GLY A 762 38.87 9.40 28.77
N PRO A 763 37.79 9.37 29.56
CA PRO A 763 37.38 10.48 30.43
C PRO A 763 38.45 10.99 31.40
N GLU A 764 39.31 10.09 31.90
CA GLU A 764 40.41 10.44 32.81
C GLU A 764 41.77 10.64 32.08
N GLY A 765 41.76 10.72 30.76
CA GLY A 765 42.95 10.84 29.92
C GLY A 765 43.80 9.56 29.83
N GLN A 766 43.34 8.45 30.41
CA GLN A 766 43.99 7.14 30.34
C GLN A 766 43.44 6.29 29.19
N PRO A 767 44.20 5.32 28.67
CA PRO A 767 43.69 4.36 27.69
C PRO A 767 42.52 3.54 28.23
N VAL A 768 41.47 3.37 27.43
CA VAL A 768 40.26 2.62 27.80
C VAL A 768 40.03 1.50 26.78
N ALA A 769 39.73 0.30 27.26
CA ALA A 769 39.31 -0.80 26.40
C ALA A 769 37.86 -0.60 25.95
N ALA A 770 37.64 -0.72 24.65
CA ALA A 770 36.33 -0.68 24.01
C ALA A 770 36.14 -1.92 23.13
N LYS A 771 34.89 -2.20 22.75
CA LYS A 771 34.60 -3.36 21.90
C LYS A 771 33.41 -3.07 20.98
N ASN A 772 33.51 -3.44 19.72
CA ASN A 772 32.32 -3.55 18.87
C ASN A 772 31.63 -4.88 19.16
N VAL A 773 30.30 -4.94 19.02
CA VAL A 773 29.53 -6.18 19.08
C VAL A 773 29.12 -6.57 17.67
N ILE A 774 29.51 -7.76 17.21
CA ILE A 774 29.34 -8.18 15.81
C ILE A 774 28.60 -9.51 15.74
N GLY A 775 27.45 -9.51 15.05
CA GLY A 775 26.70 -10.70 14.65
C GLY A 775 26.72 -10.91 13.14
N ILE A 776 26.59 -12.16 12.69
CA ILE A 776 26.60 -12.55 11.28
C ILE A 776 25.39 -13.44 10.99
N LEU A 777 24.67 -13.15 9.92
CA LEU A 777 23.76 -14.08 9.28
C LEU A 777 24.34 -14.46 7.91
N ARG A 778 24.71 -15.73 7.74
CA ARG A 778 25.37 -16.23 6.54
C ARG A 778 24.41 -16.21 5.34
N GLY A 779 24.93 -15.73 4.21
CA GLY A 779 24.20 -15.75 2.94
C GLY A 779 24.06 -17.15 2.37
N LYS A 780 22.94 -17.41 1.68
CA LYS A 780 22.62 -18.72 1.08
C LYS A 780 23.42 -19.02 -0.20
N ARG A 781 23.81 -17.99 -0.96
CA ARG A 781 24.53 -18.18 -2.24
C ARG A 781 25.99 -18.56 -2.03
N ALA A 782 26.40 -19.69 -2.60
CA ALA A 782 27.76 -20.21 -2.47
C ALA A 782 28.82 -19.32 -3.15
N ASP A 783 28.47 -18.67 -4.26
CA ASP A 783 29.34 -17.75 -5.00
C ASP A 783 29.49 -16.38 -4.30
N TRP A 784 28.64 -16.07 -3.32
CA TRP A 784 28.62 -14.79 -2.59
C TRP A 784 29.11 -14.89 -1.14
N GLN A 785 29.73 -15.99 -0.74
CA GLN A 785 30.15 -16.23 0.65
C GLN A 785 31.15 -15.20 1.21
N GLN A 786 31.87 -14.49 0.34
CA GLN A 786 32.78 -13.39 0.71
C GLN A 786 32.14 -12.00 0.56
N GLN A 787 30.90 -11.92 0.13
CA GLN A 787 30.15 -10.67 0.00
C GLN A 787 29.28 -10.46 1.23
N SER A 788 29.23 -9.22 1.70
CA SER A 788 28.34 -8.86 2.82
C SER A 788 27.80 -7.44 2.71
N ILE A 789 26.70 -7.20 3.42
CA ILE A 789 26.19 -5.86 3.73
C ILE A 789 26.34 -5.64 5.23
N VAL A 790 26.58 -4.39 5.63
CA VAL A 790 26.71 -4.03 7.04
C VAL A 790 25.49 -3.23 7.48
N LEU A 791 24.82 -3.70 8.52
CA LEU A 791 23.77 -2.96 9.24
C LEU A 791 24.35 -2.51 10.58
N GLY A 792 24.33 -1.21 10.84
CA GLY A 792 25.04 -0.61 11.97
C GLY A 792 24.24 0.41 12.78
N ALA A 793 24.60 0.52 14.06
CA ALA A 793 24.28 1.63 14.95
C ALA A 793 25.35 1.70 16.06
N HIS A 794 25.66 2.86 16.63
CA HIS A 794 26.51 2.91 17.82
C HIS A 794 25.70 2.68 19.10
N TYR A 795 26.33 2.08 20.10
CA TYR A 795 25.70 1.78 21.38
C TYR A 795 26.31 2.53 22.56
N ASP A 796 27.43 3.23 22.38
CA ASP A 796 27.90 4.20 23.36
C ASP A 796 27.12 5.52 23.29
N HIS A 797 27.24 6.31 24.35
CA HIS A 797 26.81 7.70 24.39
C HIS A 797 27.72 8.46 25.39
N LEU A 798 27.35 9.69 25.78
CA LEU A 798 28.19 10.61 26.53
C LEU A 798 28.42 10.25 28.01
N GLY A 799 27.75 9.23 28.54
CA GLY A 799 27.92 8.82 29.93
C GLY A 799 27.54 9.89 30.95
N ARG A 800 28.56 10.50 31.58
CA ARG A 800 28.40 11.65 32.49
C ARG A 800 28.69 13.01 31.82
N GLY A 801 28.52 13.04 30.49
CA GLY A 801 28.74 14.20 29.63
C GLY A 801 30.15 14.30 29.04
N TRP A 802 30.93 13.23 28.95
CA TRP A 802 32.23 13.26 28.27
C TRP A 802 32.07 12.85 26.80
N PRO A 803 32.78 13.45 25.81
CA PRO A 803 33.93 14.34 25.94
C PRO A 803 33.63 15.80 26.30
N GLU A 804 32.44 16.31 25.98
CA GLU A 804 32.11 17.73 26.12
C GLU A 804 30.69 17.91 26.68
N PRO A 805 30.52 18.11 28.01
CA PRO A 805 29.21 18.30 28.61
C PRO A 805 28.73 19.72 28.30
N ARG A 806 27.41 19.91 28.16
CA ARG A 806 26.84 21.25 28.11
C ARG A 806 26.94 21.92 29.48
N VAL A 807 27.07 23.24 29.51
CA VAL A 807 27.11 24.01 30.77
C VAL A 807 25.86 23.75 31.61
N GLY A 808 26.06 23.36 32.86
CA GLY A 808 25.00 23.02 33.81
C GLY A 808 24.61 21.53 33.81
N GLU A 809 25.14 20.73 32.89
CA GLU A 809 24.91 19.30 32.78
C GLU A 809 26.13 18.46 33.19
N GLU A 810 27.15 19.09 33.80
CA GLU A 810 28.38 18.42 34.20
C GLU A 810 28.12 17.31 35.24
N GLY A 811 28.57 16.09 34.92
CA GLY A 811 28.41 14.93 35.81
C GLY A 811 27.03 14.28 35.79
N GLN A 812 26.05 14.89 35.11
CA GLN A 812 24.71 14.32 34.92
C GLN A 812 24.77 13.14 33.94
N ILE A 813 23.89 12.14 34.15
CA ILE A 813 23.78 11.01 33.23
C ILE A 813 23.12 11.49 31.94
N HIS A 814 23.74 11.18 30.81
CA HIS A 814 23.21 11.38 29.46
C HIS A 814 22.68 10.03 28.98
N PRO A 815 21.37 9.76 29.07
CA PRO A 815 20.86 8.40 28.85
C PRO A 815 20.94 7.95 27.40
N GLY A 816 20.89 8.88 26.44
CA GLY A 816 21.05 8.57 25.02
C GLY A 816 19.93 7.67 24.49
N ALA A 817 18.67 8.00 24.79
CA ALA A 817 17.53 7.20 24.39
C ALA A 817 17.32 7.25 22.87
N ASP A 818 17.31 8.45 22.30
CA ASP A 818 17.27 8.63 20.86
C ASP A 818 18.66 8.42 20.25
N ASP A 819 19.70 8.87 20.96
CA ASP A 819 21.10 8.83 20.55
C ASP A 819 21.95 7.93 21.47
N ASN A 820 22.06 6.63 21.24
CA ASN A 820 21.48 5.91 20.11
C ASN A 820 20.92 4.55 20.50
N ALA A 821 20.25 4.48 21.67
CA ALA A 821 19.52 3.27 22.05
C ALA A 821 18.40 2.94 21.03
N SER A 822 17.82 3.94 20.38
CA SER A 822 16.82 3.80 19.31
C SER A 822 17.37 3.03 18.11
N GLY A 823 18.54 3.38 17.58
CA GLY A 823 19.18 2.69 16.45
C GLY A 823 19.55 1.25 16.79
N VAL A 824 20.15 1.02 17.96
CA VAL A 824 20.50 -0.33 18.43
C VAL A 824 19.26 -1.22 18.58
N SER A 825 18.16 -0.67 19.08
CA SER A 825 16.88 -1.38 19.20
C SER A 825 16.38 -1.89 17.85
N ILE A 826 16.37 -1.02 16.82
CA ILE A 826 15.94 -1.39 15.47
C ILE A 826 16.89 -2.44 14.88
N VAL A 827 18.21 -2.29 15.05
CA VAL A 827 19.20 -3.25 14.53
C VAL A 827 18.99 -4.66 15.11
N ILE A 828 18.70 -4.78 16.41
CA ILE A 828 18.39 -6.05 17.06
C ILE A 828 17.13 -6.68 16.47
N GLU A 829 16.03 -5.93 16.41
CA GLU A 829 14.74 -6.47 15.97
C GLU A 829 14.71 -6.75 14.47
N LEU A 830 15.44 -5.97 13.66
CA LEU A 830 15.61 -6.21 12.23
C LEU A 830 16.38 -7.49 11.97
N ALA A 831 17.46 -7.75 12.72
CA ALA A 831 18.17 -9.02 12.66
C ALA A 831 17.26 -10.20 12.99
N ARG A 832 16.47 -10.10 14.07
CA ARG A 832 15.50 -11.13 14.46
C ARG A 832 14.47 -11.41 13.35
N GLN A 833 13.96 -10.36 12.71
CA GLN A 833 12.99 -10.50 11.63
C GLN A 833 13.61 -11.15 10.39
N ILE A 834 14.82 -10.72 9.98
CA ILE A 834 15.50 -11.28 8.80
C ILE A 834 15.89 -12.74 9.01
N VAL A 835 16.31 -13.12 10.24
CA VAL A 835 16.57 -14.52 10.58
C VAL A 835 15.28 -15.35 10.53
N ALA A 836 14.18 -14.84 11.08
CA ALA A 836 12.88 -15.51 10.99
C ALA A 836 12.40 -15.67 9.53
N ALA A 837 12.72 -14.70 8.66
CA ALA A 837 12.50 -14.78 7.22
C ALA A 837 13.44 -15.74 6.48
N GLY A 838 14.30 -16.46 7.22
CA GLY A 838 15.26 -17.43 6.68
C GLY A 838 16.53 -16.80 6.10
N GLY A 839 16.75 -15.49 6.24
CA GLY A 839 17.92 -14.78 5.71
C GLY A 839 17.93 -14.62 4.18
N GLY A 840 18.97 -13.98 3.66
CA GLY A 840 19.09 -13.65 2.23
C GLY A 840 20.21 -14.37 1.48
N SER A 841 20.32 -14.08 0.20
CA SER A 841 21.38 -14.60 -0.68
C SER A 841 22.77 -14.17 -0.23
N ARG A 842 22.93 -12.91 0.20
CA ARG A 842 24.19 -12.33 0.70
C ARG A 842 24.29 -12.40 2.23
N THR A 843 25.51 -12.38 2.75
CA THR A 843 25.74 -12.33 4.20
C THR A 843 25.33 -10.96 4.77
N LEU A 844 24.57 -10.95 5.86
CA LEU A 844 24.31 -9.76 6.66
C LEU A 844 25.30 -9.72 7.84
N VAL A 845 26.03 -8.63 7.99
CA VAL A 845 26.85 -8.36 9.19
C VAL A 845 26.15 -7.27 9.99
N VAL A 846 25.83 -7.58 11.24
CA VAL A 846 25.12 -6.69 12.15
C VAL A 846 26.13 -6.19 13.19
N VAL A 847 26.32 -4.89 13.29
CA VAL A 847 27.35 -4.30 14.15
C VAL A 847 26.77 -3.24 15.08
N ALA A 848 27.01 -3.39 16.38
CA ALA A 848 26.86 -2.30 17.34
C ALA A 848 28.25 -1.70 17.62
N PHE A 849 28.47 -0.46 17.17
CA PHE A 849 29.75 0.23 17.30
C PHE A 849 29.92 0.89 18.67
N SER A 850 31.16 0.98 19.15
CA SER A 850 31.51 1.70 20.38
C SER A 850 32.45 2.87 20.06
N ALA A 851 32.46 3.90 20.92
CA ALA A 851 33.31 5.08 20.80
C ALA A 851 33.03 5.92 19.53
N GLU A 852 31.76 6.00 19.12
CA GLU A 852 31.30 6.92 18.07
C GLU A 852 31.51 8.38 18.53
N GLU A 853 31.03 8.70 19.74
CA GLU A 853 31.06 10.01 20.39
C GLU A 853 32.48 10.57 20.61
N CYS A 854 33.46 9.70 20.39
CA CYS A 854 34.88 9.92 20.63
C CYS A 854 35.66 10.02 19.31
N GLY A 855 34.97 10.20 18.18
CA GLY A 855 35.55 10.31 16.84
C GLY A 855 35.50 9.02 16.04
N LEU A 856 34.38 8.30 16.06
CA LEU A 856 34.09 7.14 15.21
C LEU A 856 35.07 5.98 15.39
N LEU A 857 35.66 5.83 16.59
CA LEU A 857 36.81 4.94 16.78
C LEU A 857 36.43 3.46 16.58
N GLY A 858 35.21 3.06 16.92
CA GLY A 858 34.70 1.71 16.70
C GLY A 858 34.52 1.37 15.23
N SER A 859 33.82 2.20 14.45
CA SER A 859 33.63 1.96 13.01
C SER A 859 34.95 2.07 12.23
N ARG A 860 35.82 3.04 12.57
CA ARG A 860 37.18 3.12 12.00
C ARG A 860 37.99 1.86 12.29
N HIS A 861 37.88 1.31 13.51
CA HIS A 861 38.53 0.06 13.85
C HIS A 861 37.98 -1.12 13.05
N TYR A 862 36.65 -1.25 12.95
CA TYR A 862 36.01 -2.31 12.16
C TYR A 862 36.46 -2.28 10.70
N VAL A 863 36.43 -1.12 10.06
CA VAL A 863 36.82 -0.95 8.66
C VAL A 863 38.30 -1.23 8.43
N SER A 864 39.16 -0.97 9.43
CA SER A 864 40.59 -1.32 9.36
C SER A 864 40.87 -2.81 9.52
N SER A 865 39.93 -3.58 10.08
CA SER A 865 40.06 -5.01 10.36
C SER A 865 38.71 -5.72 10.25
N PRO A 866 38.07 -5.72 9.07
CA PRO A 866 36.70 -6.19 8.93
C PRO A 866 36.64 -7.70 8.93
N ARG A 867 35.49 -8.25 9.33
CA ARG A 867 35.26 -9.70 9.35
C ARG A 867 35.28 -10.33 7.95
N PHE A 868 34.81 -9.57 6.95
CA PHE A 868 34.83 -9.93 5.54
C PHE A 868 35.69 -8.94 4.76
N PRO A 869 36.31 -9.33 3.62
CA PRO A 869 37.15 -8.41 2.85
C PRO A 869 36.39 -7.12 2.48
N LEU A 870 37.03 -5.95 2.61
CA LEU A 870 36.42 -4.66 2.24
C LEU A 870 35.88 -4.67 0.80
N SER A 871 36.61 -5.27 -0.14
CA SER A 871 36.18 -5.44 -1.55
C SER A 871 34.91 -6.30 -1.71
N GLY A 872 34.56 -7.09 -0.71
CA GLY A 872 33.34 -7.89 -0.61
C GLY A 872 32.19 -7.15 0.05
N LEU A 873 32.42 -6.01 0.73
CA LEU A 873 31.36 -5.19 1.28
C LEU A 873 30.58 -4.53 0.14
N ARG A 874 29.26 -4.70 0.12
CA ARG A 874 28.36 -4.17 -0.93
C ARG A 874 27.64 -2.90 -0.52
N GLY A 875 27.67 -2.56 0.76
CA GLY A 875 27.18 -1.30 1.29
C GLY A 875 27.01 -1.36 2.81
N MET A 876 26.83 -0.19 3.43
CA MET A 876 26.52 -0.06 4.84
C MET A 876 25.30 0.85 5.06
N ILE A 877 24.37 0.41 5.91
CA ILE A 877 23.22 1.19 6.34
C ILE A 877 23.39 1.45 7.84
N ASN A 878 23.55 2.72 8.20
CA ASN A 878 23.70 3.18 9.58
C ASN A 878 22.38 3.72 10.13
N LEU A 879 22.09 3.47 11.40
CA LEU A 879 20.95 4.06 12.11
C LEU A 879 21.46 4.92 13.27
N ASP A 880 20.99 6.16 13.33
CA ASP A 880 21.40 7.14 14.31
C ASP A 880 20.25 8.13 14.54
N THR A 881 19.83 8.30 15.79
CA THR A 881 18.75 9.22 16.18
C THR A 881 17.47 8.97 15.37
N VAL A 882 16.85 7.82 15.61
CA VAL A 882 15.73 7.27 14.81
C VAL A 882 14.45 7.01 15.59
N GLY A 883 14.39 7.41 16.86
CA GLY A 883 13.30 7.12 17.79
C GLY A 883 12.19 8.15 17.86
N ARG A 884 12.28 9.26 17.10
CA ARG A 884 11.36 10.41 17.21
C ARG A 884 10.98 10.97 15.83
N LEU A 885 10.22 10.18 15.07
CA LEU A 885 9.77 10.57 13.72
C LEU A 885 8.59 11.55 13.75
N GLY A 886 7.58 11.31 14.59
CA GLY A 886 6.34 12.10 14.60
C GLY A 886 5.65 12.14 13.23
N GLU A 887 5.29 13.35 12.79
CA GLU A 887 4.79 13.66 11.44
C GLU A 887 5.92 14.02 10.46
N GLY A 888 7.18 13.88 10.88
CA GLY A 888 8.36 14.15 10.07
C GLY A 888 8.59 13.10 8.98
N LYS A 889 9.63 13.36 8.17
CA LYS A 889 10.07 12.45 7.10
C LYS A 889 11.33 11.71 7.51
N ILE A 890 11.45 10.44 7.13
CA ILE A 890 12.70 9.69 7.32
C ILE A 890 13.76 10.28 6.38
N LYS A 891 14.86 10.80 6.93
CA LYS A 891 15.96 11.37 6.16
C LYS A 891 16.99 10.29 5.88
N VAL A 892 17.38 10.13 4.62
CA VAL A 892 18.45 9.21 4.18
C VAL A 892 19.61 10.04 3.68
N HIS A 893 20.65 10.15 4.51
CA HIS A 893 21.85 10.96 4.23
C HIS A 893 22.94 10.16 3.51
N ALA A 894 23.89 10.90 2.91
CA ALA A 894 25.00 10.36 2.14
C ALA A 894 24.59 9.50 0.92
N THR A 895 23.41 9.79 0.35
CA THR A 895 22.90 9.04 -0.80
C THR A 895 23.74 9.23 -2.05
N SER A 896 24.57 10.28 -2.13
CA SER A 896 25.56 10.45 -3.19
C SER A 896 26.72 9.45 -3.12
N SER A 897 26.81 8.59 -2.10
CA SER A 897 27.84 7.55 -2.02
C SER A 897 27.65 6.44 -3.08
N ALA A 898 26.43 6.26 -3.58
CA ALA A 898 26.12 5.46 -4.76
C ALA A 898 24.83 5.89 -5.47
N ASP A 899 24.79 5.78 -6.80
CA ASP A 899 23.67 6.24 -7.64
C ASP A 899 22.32 5.61 -7.23
N GLU A 900 22.33 4.38 -6.75
CA GLU A 900 21.13 3.58 -6.49
C GLU A 900 20.45 3.86 -5.14
N TRP A 901 21.12 4.47 -4.15
CA TRP A 901 20.56 4.65 -2.81
C TRP A 901 19.23 5.40 -2.80
N GLN A 902 19.13 6.44 -3.62
CA GLN A 902 17.89 7.21 -3.79
C GLN A 902 16.73 6.33 -4.28
N HIS A 903 17.00 5.37 -5.17
CA HIS A 903 15.98 4.50 -5.75
C HIS A 903 15.55 3.43 -4.75
N ILE A 904 16.52 2.86 -4.03
CA ILE A 904 16.27 1.88 -2.97
C ILE A 904 15.33 2.46 -1.91
N PHE A 905 15.65 3.64 -1.38
CA PHE A 905 14.89 4.20 -0.27
C PHE A 905 13.62 4.96 -0.69
N ARG A 906 13.51 5.46 -1.93
CA ARG A 906 12.20 5.84 -2.50
C ARG A 906 11.30 4.63 -2.69
N GLY A 907 11.87 3.50 -3.12
CA GLY A 907 11.16 2.22 -3.19
C GLY A 907 10.67 1.75 -1.83
N ALA A 908 11.53 1.82 -0.80
CA ALA A 908 11.15 1.52 0.58
C ALA A 908 9.97 2.39 1.05
N GLY A 909 10.04 3.71 0.86
CA GLY A 909 8.95 4.63 1.21
C GLY A 909 7.65 4.33 0.47
N PHE A 910 7.73 3.95 -0.81
CA PHE A 910 6.56 3.53 -1.59
C PHE A 910 5.92 2.25 -1.05
N VAL A 911 6.72 1.23 -0.72
CA VAL A 911 6.24 -0.05 -0.18
C VAL A 911 5.59 0.16 1.19
N THR A 912 6.26 0.87 2.08
CA THR A 912 5.77 1.09 3.45
C THR A 912 4.71 2.18 3.56
N GLY A 913 4.52 3.00 2.51
CA GLY A 913 3.66 4.19 2.56
C GLY A 913 4.19 5.31 3.46
N LEU A 914 5.51 5.33 3.71
CA LEU A 914 6.14 6.33 4.58
C LEU A 914 6.84 7.40 3.75
N ASP A 915 6.64 8.65 4.14
CA ASP A 915 7.36 9.76 3.52
C ASP A 915 8.84 9.76 3.90
N ASN A 916 9.68 9.93 2.89
CA ASN A 916 11.12 9.99 3.06
C ASN A 916 11.74 11.14 2.27
N LEU A 917 12.89 11.61 2.76
CA LEU A 917 13.71 12.63 2.12
C LEU A 917 15.07 12.03 1.76
N ILE A 918 15.43 12.12 0.49
CA ILE A 918 16.75 11.69 -0.01
C ILE A 918 17.68 12.88 0.10
N VAL A 919 18.71 12.76 0.95
CA VAL A 919 19.69 13.82 1.18
C VAL A 919 21.03 13.36 0.58
N PRO A 920 21.52 13.97 -0.51
CA PRO A 920 22.80 13.61 -1.12
C PRO A 920 23.97 13.78 -0.17
N ASP A 921 23.95 14.87 0.60
CA ASP A 921 25.05 15.26 1.47
C ASP A 921 25.20 14.33 2.68
N MET A 922 26.45 14.14 3.08
CA MET A 922 26.83 13.39 4.27
C MET A 922 26.78 14.31 5.50
N ILE A 923 26.15 13.84 6.58
CA ILE A 923 26.35 14.43 7.91
C ILE A 923 27.67 13.87 8.48
N ALA A 924 28.58 14.77 8.88
CA ALA A 924 29.84 14.39 9.52
C ALA A 924 29.62 14.00 10.99
N GLY A 925 30.37 13.01 11.46
CA GLY A 925 30.28 12.51 12.84
C GLY A 925 29.19 11.47 13.02
N SER A 926 29.12 10.47 12.14
CA SER A 926 28.38 9.23 12.38
C SER A 926 29.02 8.06 11.61
N ASP A 927 28.74 6.82 12.00
CA ASP A 927 29.56 5.64 11.63
C ASP A 927 29.66 5.33 10.13
N GLN A 928 28.69 5.75 9.31
CA GLN A 928 28.75 5.59 7.85
C GLN A 928 29.98 6.27 7.23
N GLU A 929 30.47 7.35 7.86
CA GLU A 929 31.61 8.12 7.40
C GLU A 929 32.87 7.24 7.26
N SER A 930 33.12 6.38 8.26
CA SER A 930 34.26 5.45 8.26
C SER A 930 34.24 4.49 7.06
N PHE A 931 33.06 4.10 6.58
CA PHE A 931 32.89 3.21 5.44
C PHE A 931 33.12 3.95 4.11
N ILE A 932 32.56 5.17 3.99
CA ILE A 932 32.76 6.04 2.82
C ILE A 932 34.24 6.39 2.66
N GLU A 933 34.93 6.76 3.75
CA GLU A 933 36.38 7.02 3.75
C GLU A 933 37.21 5.82 3.25
N ALA A 934 36.75 4.59 3.50
CA ALA A 934 37.41 3.36 3.06
C ALA A 934 36.93 2.83 1.70
N GLY A 935 36.08 3.59 1.01
CA GLY A 935 35.64 3.27 -0.34
C GLY A 935 34.41 2.37 -0.44
N VAL A 936 33.68 2.19 0.65
CA VAL A 936 32.44 1.41 0.71
C VAL A 936 31.24 2.36 0.71
N PRO A 937 30.29 2.23 -0.23
CA PRO A 937 29.06 3.03 -0.22
C PRO A 937 28.30 2.86 1.09
N ALA A 938 27.87 3.95 1.69
CA ALA A 938 27.11 3.91 2.93
C ALA A 938 26.11 5.05 3.04
N VAL A 939 25.05 4.83 3.82
CA VAL A 939 24.02 5.83 4.12
C VAL A 939 23.71 5.85 5.62
N GLN A 940 23.16 6.97 6.08
CA GLN A 940 22.62 7.13 7.43
C GLN A 940 21.11 7.35 7.37
N ILE A 941 20.39 6.61 8.20
CA ILE A 941 18.97 6.79 8.46
C ILE A 941 18.84 7.66 9.70
N PHE A 942 18.10 8.77 9.58
CA PHE A 942 18.00 9.81 10.59
C PHE A 942 16.58 10.39 10.61
N THR A 943 16.00 10.61 11.79
CA THR A 943 14.64 11.21 11.89
C THR A 943 14.64 12.70 12.21
N GLY A 944 15.82 13.31 12.42
CA GLY A 944 15.95 14.73 12.75
C GLY A 944 16.58 14.94 14.12
N ALA A 945 17.28 16.06 14.29
CA ALA A 945 17.77 16.45 15.59
C ALA A 945 16.62 17.07 16.40
N ASN A 946 16.63 16.85 17.71
CA ASN A 946 15.67 17.43 18.62
C ASN A 946 16.39 18.25 19.71
N LEU A 947 15.63 18.97 20.53
CA LEU A 947 16.17 19.84 21.58
C LEU A 947 16.95 19.08 22.67
N ASP A 948 16.73 17.76 22.77
CA ASP A 948 17.37 16.87 23.74
C ASP A 948 18.68 16.25 23.22
N TYR A 949 19.07 16.49 21.97
CA TYR A 949 20.29 15.91 21.37
C TYR A 949 21.55 16.23 22.19
N HIS A 950 22.31 15.19 22.55
CA HIS A 950 23.48 15.27 23.44
C HIS A 950 23.16 15.99 24.77
N ARG A 951 22.03 15.66 25.41
CA ARG A 951 21.64 16.17 26.73
C ARG A 951 21.23 15.05 27.68
N SER A 952 21.32 15.35 28.96
CA SER A 952 20.73 14.55 30.06
C SER A 952 19.22 14.32 29.92
N SER A 953 18.53 15.16 29.15
CA SER A 953 17.10 15.05 28.90
C SER A 953 16.72 14.09 27.76
N ASP A 954 17.68 13.50 27.04
CA ASP A 954 17.42 12.43 26.05
C ASP A 954 17.07 11.12 26.74
N THR A 955 15.78 10.94 27.02
CA THR A 955 15.22 9.98 27.97
C THR A 955 14.20 9.07 27.30
N ALA A 956 14.10 7.83 27.78
CA ALA A 956 13.35 6.77 27.11
C ALA A 956 11.83 7.02 27.02
N ASP A 957 11.25 7.83 27.90
CA ASP A 957 9.84 8.23 27.87
C ASP A 957 9.49 9.11 26.66
N LYS A 958 10.49 9.75 26.04
CA LYS A 958 10.30 10.59 24.85
C LYS A 958 10.34 9.80 23.53
N ILE A 959 10.69 8.53 23.59
CA ILE A 959 10.75 7.65 22.42
C ILE A 959 9.38 7.05 22.16
N VAL A 960 8.88 7.25 20.95
CA VAL A 960 7.55 6.80 20.55
C VAL A 960 7.66 5.43 19.88
N ALA A 961 7.05 4.41 20.48
CA ALA A 961 7.19 3.03 20.02
C ALA A 961 6.67 2.80 18.58
N SER A 962 5.63 3.51 18.16
CA SER A 962 5.13 3.45 16.77
C SER A 962 6.12 4.01 15.76
N ASP A 963 6.92 5.00 16.14
CA ASP A 963 7.92 5.60 15.26
C ASP A 963 9.08 4.63 15.00
N LEU A 964 9.52 3.91 16.04
CA LEU A 964 10.49 2.82 15.89
C LEU A 964 9.98 1.73 14.92
N VAL A 965 8.69 1.37 14.98
CA VAL A 965 8.09 0.40 14.05
C VAL A 965 8.12 0.91 12.61
N LYS A 966 7.76 2.19 12.39
CA LYS A 966 7.81 2.82 11.06
C LYS A 966 9.22 2.79 10.48
N VAL A 967 10.20 3.25 11.25
CA VAL A 967 11.60 3.29 10.79
C VAL A 967 12.16 1.88 10.57
N ALA A 968 11.89 0.93 11.48
CA ALA A 968 12.32 -0.47 11.31
C ALA A 968 11.75 -1.10 10.02
N SER A 969 10.48 -0.84 9.72
CA SER A 969 9.82 -1.31 8.49
C SER A 969 10.46 -0.69 7.24
N PHE A 970 10.75 0.61 7.27
CA PHE A 970 11.43 1.30 6.16
C PHE A 970 12.85 0.77 5.91
N VAL A 971 13.64 0.59 6.98
CA VAL A 971 15.02 0.11 6.86
C VAL A 971 15.07 -1.34 6.40
N ARG A 972 14.11 -2.17 6.83
CA ARG A 972 13.99 -3.57 6.39
C ARG A 972 13.96 -3.68 4.88
N GLU A 973 13.14 -2.88 4.19
CA GLU A 973 13.02 -2.94 2.73
C GLU A 973 14.36 -2.65 2.04
N GLY A 974 15.10 -1.64 2.53
CA GLY A 974 16.44 -1.33 2.04
C GLY A 974 17.44 -2.47 2.26
N VAL A 975 17.44 -3.07 3.45
CA VAL A 975 18.33 -4.19 3.80
C VAL A 975 18.00 -5.44 2.98
N VAL A 976 16.73 -5.83 2.89
CA VAL A 976 16.29 -7.02 2.13
C VAL A 976 16.62 -6.86 0.65
N TYR A 977 16.37 -5.69 0.06
CA TYR A 977 16.78 -5.41 -1.32
C TYR A 977 18.29 -5.59 -1.52
N MET A 978 19.10 -5.06 -0.60
CA MET A 978 20.56 -5.18 -0.65
C MET A 978 21.07 -6.61 -0.43
N LEU A 979 20.31 -7.49 0.24
CA LEU A 979 20.66 -8.90 0.40
C LEU A 979 20.51 -9.70 -0.89
N GLU A 980 19.56 -9.33 -1.74
CA GLU A 980 19.22 -10.05 -2.97
C GLU A 980 19.80 -9.42 -4.24
N ARG A 981 20.13 -8.12 -4.22
CA ARG A 981 20.66 -7.42 -5.39
C ARG A 981 21.91 -8.10 -5.95
N GLU A 982 21.89 -8.43 -7.24
CA GLU A 982 23.03 -9.05 -7.92
C GLU A 982 24.14 -8.05 -8.26
N GLU A 983 23.79 -6.90 -8.84
CA GLU A 983 24.79 -5.92 -9.22
C GLU A 983 25.34 -5.17 -8.00
N PRO A 984 26.65 -4.89 -7.96
CA PRO A 984 27.19 -3.96 -6.97
C PRO A 984 26.57 -2.57 -7.16
N LEU A 985 26.61 -1.77 -6.10
CA LEU A 985 26.25 -0.35 -6.18
C LEU A 985 27.27 0.42 -7.03
N THR A 986 26.79 1.40 -7.78
CA THR A 986 27.62 2.29 -8.57
C THR A 986 28.24 3.35 -7.67
N VAL A 987 29.46 3.08 -7.22
CA VAL A 987 30.20 3.87 -6.24
C VAL A 987 30.50 5.30 -6.73
N ARG A 988 30.04 6.33 -6.00
CA ARG A 988 30.17 7.76 -6.33
C ARG A 988 30.79 8.59 -5.19
N LEU A 989 31.87 8.08 -4.60
CA LEU A 989 32.47 8.66 -3.39
C LEU A 989 32.98 10.10 -3.52
N ALA A 990 33.29 10.56 -4.74
CA ALA A 990 33.68 11.96 -4.97
C ALA A 990 32.54 12.95 -4.70
N GLY A 991 31.27 12.53 -4.86
CA GLY A 991 30.09 13.32 -4.51
C GLY A 991 29.66 13.19 -3.05
N ALA A 992 30.20 12.21 -2.32
CA ALA A 992 29.92 11.97 -0.90
C ALA A 992 31.03 12.53 0.02
N GLN A 993 31.91 13.40 -0.50
CA GLN A 993 33.05 13.88 0.25
C GLN A 993 32.62 14.57 1.54
N ALA A 994 33.12 14.03 2.65
CA ALA A 994 33.15 14.73 3.91
C ALA A 994 33.84 16.09 3.71
N THR A 995 33.22 17.13 4.23
CA THR A 995 33.89 18.41 4.41
C THR A 995 35.24 18.19 5.13
N PRO A 996 36.39 18.69 4.61
CA PRO A 996 37.69 18.45 5.24
C PRO A 996 37.72 18.93 6.70
N ALA A 997 37.95 18.00 7.62
CA ALA A 997 38.20 18.29 9.02
C ALA A 997 39.60 18.91 9.19
N GLY A 998 39.65 20.23 9.25
CA GLY A 998 40.84 20.93 9.72
C GLY A 998 41.06 20.63 11.20
N ALA A 999 42.13 19.88 11.50
CA ALA A 999 42.86 19.75 12.77
C ALA A 999 42.05 19.63 14.07
N ARG A 1000 42.37 18.61 14.90
CA ARG A 1000 42.00 18.52 16.32
C ARG A 1000 41.97 19.90 16.99
N GLY A 1001 40.78 20.44 17.19
CA GLY A 1001 40.58 21.77 17.74
C GLY A 1001 39.24 21.82 18.43
N SER A 1002 39.29 21.99 19.76
CA SER A 1002 38.28 22.59 20.64
C SER A 1002 36.86 22.60 20.08
N GLY A 1003 35.95 21.82 20.65
CA GLY A 1003 34.52 21.96 20.39
C GLY A 1003 34.01 23.40 20.48
N ARG A 1004 32.81 23.62 19.94
CA ARG A 1004 32.14 24.94 19.99
C ARG A 1004 32.07 25.40 21.45
N ARG A 1005 32.58 26.59 21.75
CA ARG A 1005 32.57 27.17 23.11
C ARG A 1005 31.31 27.97 23.44
N VAL A 1006 30.50 28.23 22.41
CA VAL A 1006 29.32 29.08 22.49
C VAL A 1006 28.08 28.40 21.93
N SER A 1007 26.94 28.73 22.51
CA SER A 1007 25.62 28.28 22.10
C SER A 1007 24.87 29.43 21.43
N PHE A 1008 24.37 29.18 20.22
CA PHE A 1008 23.47 30.08 19.50
C PHE A 1008 22.00 29.83 19.88
N GLY A 1009 21.65 28.59 20.23
CA GLY A 1009 20.29 28.23 20.64
C GLY A 1009 19.34 27.79 19.53
N SER A 1010 19.85 27.44 18.35
CA SER A 1010 19.04 26.92 17.23
C SER A 1010 19.25 25.42 17.00
N VAL A 1011 18.21 24.77 16.46
CA VAL A 1011 18.24 23.43 15.89
C VAL A 1011 18.23 23.58 14.37
N PRO A 1012 19.29 23.16 13.66
CA PRO A 1012 19.32 23.19 12.21
C PRO A 1012 18.31 22.22 11.59
N ASP A 1013 17.69 22.61 10.49
CA ASP A 1013 16.98 21.68 9.61
C ASP A 1013 17.96 21.02 8.64
N PHE A 1014 18.30 19.78 8.94
CA PHE A 1014 19.21 18.94 8.15
C PHE A 1014 18.65 18.50 6.79
N GLY A 1015 17.39 18.78 6.48
CA GLY A 1015 16.75 18.47 5.20
C GLY A 1015 16.52 19.69 4.30
N PHE A 1016 16.96 20.87 4.71
CA PHE A 1016 16.77 22.09 3.91
C PHE A 1016 17.74 22.14 2.72
N GLU A 1017 17.20 22.22 1.51
CA GLU A 1017 17.95 22.42 0.27
C GLU A 1017 17.83 23.89 -0.17
N GLY A 1018 18.86 24.68 0.09
CA GLY A 1018 18.92 26.10 -0.28
C GLY A 1018 20.13 26.82 0.33
N PRO A 1019 20.48 28.03 -0.15
CA PRO A 1019 21.54 28.81 0.45
C PRO A 1019 21.10 29.26 1.86
N GLY A 1020 21.96 29.04 2.85
CA GLY A 1020 21.66 29.35 4.25
C GLY A 1020 21.43 28.12 5.11
N MET A 1021 21.09 28.35 6.38
CA MET A 1021 20.72 27.29 7.31
C MET A 1021 19.35 27.59 7.92
N ARG A 1022 18.35 26.79 7.53
CA ARG A 1022 17.00 26.89 8.10
C ARG A 1022 16.97 26.35 9.53
N PHE A 1023 16.23 27.01 10.41
CA PHE A 1023 15.99 26.52 11.76
C PHE A 1023 14.77 25.60 11.79
N ASP A 1024 14.96 24.35 12.21
CA ASP A 1024 13.89 23.40 12.51
C ASP A 1024 13.27 23.68 13.90
N GLY A 1025 14.06 24.29 14.78
CA GLY A 1025 13.64 24.65 16.13
C GLY A 1025 14.52 25.73 16.74
N ILE A 1026 13.95 26.45 17.70
CA ILE A 1026 14.67 27.40 18.54
C ILE A 1026 14.51 26.94 20.00
N LEU A 1027 15.61 26.83 20.74
CA LEU A 1027 15.56 26.46 22.15
C LEU A 1027 14.91 27.60 22.95
N PRO A 1028 13.89 27.32 23.79
CA PRO A 1028 13.34 28.32 24.69
C PRO A 1028 14.42 28.93 25.59
N ASP A 1029 14.32 30.24 25.85
CA ASP A 1029 15.25 31.04 26.66
C ASP A 1029 16.71 31.04 26.14
N SER A 1030 16.93 30.60 24.90
CA SER A 1030 18.26 30.61 24.28
C SER A 1030 18.63 31.98 23.69
N PRO A 1031 19.89 32.22 23.30
CA PRO A 1031 20.27 33.46 22.60
C PRO A 1031 19.41 33.76 21.37
N ALA A 1032 19.14 32.76 20.54
CA ALA A 1032 18.30 32.91 19.35
C ALA A 1032 16.84 33.26 19.69
N ASP A 1033 16.28 32.62 20.72
CA ASP A 1033 14.92 32.90 21.21
C ASP A 1033 14.79 34.33 21.75
N ARG A 1034 15.74 34.73 22.62
CA ARG A 1034 15.81 36.10 23.14
C ARG A 1034 16.03 37.16 22.06
N ALA A 1035 16.64 36.78 20.95
CA ALA A 1035 16.83 37.64 19.79
C ALA A 1035 15.61 37.67 18.85
N GLY A 1036 14.54 36.91 19.15
CA GLY A 1036 13.31 36.87 18.35
C GLY A 1036 13.39 36.07 17.06
N LEU A 1037 14.39 35.18 16.94
CA LEU A 1037 14.48 34.21 15.85
C LEU A 1037 13.43 33.12 16.03
N ARG A 1038 12.92 32.58 14.92
CA ARG A 1038 11.79 31.63 14.91
C ARG A 1038 12.14 30.39 14.10
N THR A 1039 11.44 29.30 14.40
CA THR A 1039 11.40 28.13 13.51
C THR A 1039 10.98 28.58 12.10
N GLY A 1040 11.66 28.06 11.08
CA GLY A 1040 11.45 28.41 9.67
C GLY A 1040 12.34 29.53 9.14
N ASP A 1041 12.97 30.35 10.00
CA ASP A 1041 13.95 31.36 9.57
C ASP A 1041 15.17 30.68 8.90
N ILE A 1042 15.70 31.28 7.82
CA ILE A 1042 16.89 30.80 7.12
C ILE A 1042 18.07 31.73 7.41
N LEU A 1043 19.02 31.29 8.23
CA LEU A 1043 20.23 32.06 8.52
C LEU A 1043 21.14 32.13 7.30
N ILE A 1044 21.33 33.34 6.78
CA ILE A 1044 22.16 33.60 5.58
C ILE A 1044 23.46 34.31 5.92
N ARG A 1045 23.57 34.98 7.08
CA ARG A 1045 24.78 35.70 7.50
C ARG A 1045 24.87 35.87 9.01
N ILE A 1046 26.08 35.78 9.56
CA ILE A 1046 26.42 36.24 10.92
C ILE A 1046 27.51 37.30 10.80
N ASP A 1047 27.26 38.50 11.30
CA ASP A 1047 28.09 39.69 11.12
C ASP A 1047 28.44 39.88 9.62
N ASP A 1048 29.71 39.80 9.25
CA ASP A 1048 30.17 39.91 7.86
C ASP A 1048 30.37 38.54 7.17
N THR A 1049 30.06 37.43 7.85
CA THR A 1049 30.30 36.08 7.34
C THR A 1049 29.03 35.46 6.76
N GLU A 1050 29.05 35.18 5.45
CA GLU A 1050 27.98 34.41 4.79
C GLU A 1050 27.87 32.99 5.35
N ILE A 1051 26.65 32.57 5.58
CA ILE A 1051 26.31 31.22 6.01
C ILE A 1051 25.71 30.51 4.80
N ALA A 1052 26.51 29.70 4.10
CA ALA A 1052 26.01 28.91 2.98
C ALA A 1052 25.27 27.65 3.46
N GLY A 1053 25.59 27.15 4.65
CA GLY A 1053 24.93 26.01 5.28
C GLY A 1053 25.44 25.72 6.69
N LEU A 1054 25.16 24.52 7.18
CA LEU A 1054 25.47 24.10 8.56
C LEU A 1054 26.98 24.14 8.87
N ARG A 1055 27.82 23.87 7.86
CA ARG A 1055 29.28 23.87 7.99
C ARG A 1055 29.81 25.26 8.34
N GLU A 1056 29.45 26.28 7.58
CA GLU A 1056 29.89 27.66 7.75
C GLU A 1056 29.42 28.17 9.11
N PHE A 1057 28.15 27.89 9.46
CA PHE A 1057 27.63 28.18 10.79
C PHE A 1057 28.42 27.49 11.91
N SER A 1058 28.85 26.24 11.70
CA SER A 1058 29.72 25.53 12.64
C SER A 1058 31.09 26.16 12.80
N GLY A 1059 31.72 26.54 11.70
CA GLY A 1059 32.98 27.28 11.70
C GLY A 1059 32.89 28.62 12.43
N VAL A 1060 31.87 29.42 12.12
CA VAL A 1060 31.66 30.73 12.74
C VAL A 1060 31.53 30.61 14.25
N LEU A 1061 30.65 29.74 14.76
CA LEU A 1061 30.50 29.58 16.21
C LEU A 1061 31.78 29.10 16.92
N LYS A 1062 32.68 28.38 16.25
CA LYS A 1062 33.97 27.98 16.86
C LYS A 1062 34.92 29.16 17.09
N SER A 1063 34.76 30.24 16.33
CA SER A 1063 35.58 31.46 16.46
C SER A 1063 35.04 32.48 17.46
N LEU A 1064 33.83 32.30 17.98
CA LEU A 1064 33.13 33.29 18.80
C LEU A 1064 33.22 32.96 20.30
N GLU A 1065 33.10 33.98 21.15
CA GLU A 1065 33.24 33.87 22.62
C GLU A 1065 31.90 34.08 23.36
N ALA A 1066 31.77 33.47 24.54
CA ALA A 1066 30.57 33.62 25.35
C ALA A 1066 30.43 35.09 25.85
N GLY A 1067 29.23 35.65 25.75
CA GLY A 1067 28.96 37.06 26.01
C GLY A 1067 29.17 37.98 24.80
N GLN A 1068 29.66 37.45 23.68
CA GLN A 1068 29.74 38.20 22.41
C GLN A 1068 28.36 38.31 21.77
N THR A 1069 27.98 39.53 21.37
CA THR A 1069 26.79 39.79 20.56
C THR A 1069 27.18 39.80 19.09
N VAL A 1070 26.43 39.07 18.26
CA VAL A 1070 26.60 39.00 16.80
C VAL A 1070 25.29 39.35 16.10
N THR A 1071 25.36 39.97 14.93
CA THR A 1071 24.19 40.27 14.09
C THR A 1071 23.88 39.07 13.20
N ALA A 1072 22.83 38.32 13.51
CA ALA A 1072 22.32 37.27 12.64
C ALA A 1072 21.36 37.86 11.61
N THR A 1073 21.64 37.69 10.31
CA THR A 1073 20.70 38.02 9.23
C THR A 1073 20.02 36.75 8.76
N VAL A 1074 18.70 36.70 8.84
CA VAL A 1074 17.87 35.57 8.43
C VAL A 1074 16.89 35.98 7.33
N LEU A 1075 16.52 35.06 6.44
CA LEU A 1075 15.36 35.20 5.59
C LEU A 1075 14.14 34.65 6.32
N ARG A 1076 13.14 35.50 6.52
CA ARG A 1076 11.82 35.15 7.05
C ARG A 1076 10.79 35.46 5.98
N GLU A 1077 10.12 34.43 5.48
CA GLU A 1077 9.11 34.58 4.40
C GLU A 1077 9.64 35.33 3.15
N GLY A 1078 10.95 35.22 2.89
CA GLY A 1078 11.62 35.87 1.76
C GLY A 1078 12.19 37.26 2.04
N GLU A 1079 11.94 37.85 3.23
CA GLU A 1079 12.50 39.15 3.63
C GLU A 1079 13.70 38.99 4.58
N GLU A 1080 14.70 39.86 4.44
CA GLU A 1080 15.85 39.89 5.35
C GLU A 1080 15.49 40.54 6.69
N VAL A 1081 15.68 39.78 7.76
CA VAL A 1081 15.51 40.22 9.15
C VAL A 1081 16.84 40.10 9.88
N GLN A 1082 17.25 41.17 10.56
CA GLN A 1082 18.43 41.18 11.40
C GLN A 1082 18.06 41.03 12.87
N ALA A 1083 18.80 40.20 13.59
CA ALA A 1083 18.63 39.94 15.01
C ALA A 1083 19.98 39.98 15.73
N GLU A 1084 20.05 40.74 16.83
CA GLU A 1084 21.25 40.80 17.68
C GLU A 1084 21.23 39.61 18.66
N VAL A 1085 22.12 38.64 18.44
CA VAL A 1085 22.19 37.40 19.20
C VAL A 1085 23.36 37.47 20.17
N THR A 1086 23.07 37.56 21.48
CA THR A 1086 24.12 37.52 22.52
C THR A 1086 24.41 36.08 22.93
N LEU A 1087 25.52 35.55 22.45
CA LEU A 1087 25.93 34.16 22.61
C LEU A 1087 26.22 33.84 24.08
N VAL A 1088 25.86 32.63 24.51
CA VAL A 1088 26.17 32.13 25.85
C VAL A 1088 27.18 31.00 25.76
N ALA A 1089 27.86 30.68 26.87
CA ALA A 1089 28.72 29.51 26.94
C ALA A 1089 27.89 28.24 26.63
N ARG A 1090 28.47 27.34 25.83
CA ARG A 1090 27.83 26.07 25.43
C ARG A 1090 27.94 25.02 26.51
#